data_AF-A0A2N9LUG5-F1
#
_entry.id   AF-A0A2N9LUG5-F1
#
_cell.length_a   1.000
_cell.length_b   1.000
_cell.length_c   1.000
_cell.angle_alpha   90.00
_cell.angle_beta   90.00
_cell.angle_gamma   90.00
#
_symmetry.space_group_name_H-M   'P 1'
#
loop_
_entity.id
_entity.type
_entity.pdbx_description
1 polymer ?
#
loop_
_entity_poly.entity_id
_entity_poly.type
_entity_poly.pdbx_seq_one_letter_code
_entity_poly.pdbx_strand_id
1 'polypeptide(L)'
;MRVLCPRGPRPITASLWPSLLLLTALIPGCGGGSLAVNLGTIAAISAPANTLRVNQTMQLSSQYLASGQPVTFSVNGIPGGNATVGTISSTGLYTAPAVVPNPYTVQITSSIAKYPGATPGSVSVQIWNPIPVLGGVTPNGFSEGVTTVTVNGSQFVYGAQISWNGAAVSTTFVSPTELVAQIAAPNPGVFPLTVTNPNPGSATAPPLSLKVGPGQVVLLLEPNDGTDVRVSNTLNLGLMVNGTDNPAVTLQVNGIAGGNAIVGTAVSNTNGSITYTAPPVVPTPSNIVQLTITSVDNPTVSITQNISVMNPIPILTAATPMNFNPGSATIVLTGSQFINGAQVLVDGSPVSTTFNSGGQLAATVDITNPGNLDLQVLNPAPGPATSADLIATVNGTPPTPIVSPGDAARFLEQATFGATDADVRDVSLNGFQWWLDQQFALPATATEPAVEQAVIVNNPPCASGDVKCNAALFVQNDKNDDLVQDAFWQQSLTAPDQLRQRVKYALSQLFVISSNNTSTIQSMPRGEAGYYDMLGADAFGNFRQLLQDVTLSPMMGQFLSMQGNDKGNANTDPDENYAREVQQLFTIGLWQLNDDGTQKLDGNGNPIPTYSNTDVKGLAAVFTGWSWNIPGDSSDNAWSNCCVYVGPGYGEELLSMQSFPNHHSTVEKDFLGVTIPASGSPDPAGDLKIALDTLFNHPNLPAFFSKQMIEHLVTSNPSPAYVNRIAQVFKNDGTGVRGNLQAVITAILMDPEARDTATVVGTAQYGKVREPLLRYAEWARAFTAQSRTGSFNIGSAEDSIYGYNEMWLRSPTVFNWFAPNYTPPNTSISSAGLFAPEMQIVNVSSVVGFINYMQGAIGSNALGGSDVFSSYATEMSLAATPDQLLDRINLLLMAGQMNTTLYNQILATINSIPIPTGGDQNAVNAALLSRVQAAIYLTVASPDFAAQQ
;
A
#
# COMPACT_ATOMS: atom_id res chain seq x y z
N MET A 1 -27.74 -41.32 -33.92
CA MET A 1 -27.22 -41.35 -35.31
C MET A 1 -25.90 -42.12 -35.30
N ARG A 2 -25.93 -43.39 -35.73
CA ARG A 2 -25.30 -43.96 -36.95
C ARG A 2 -23.76 -44.10 -36.87
N VAL A 3 -23.20 -45.26 -36.50
CA VAL A 3 -22.89 -46.51 -37.26
C VAL A 3 -21.79 -46.33 -38.33
N LEU A 4 -20.65 -47.05 -38.21
CA LEU A 4 -20.14 -48.10 -39.12
C LEU A 4 -18.61 -48.36 -39.02
N CYS A 5 -18.27 -49.64 -38.95
CA CYS A 5 -16.97 -50.31 -39.23
C CYS A 5 -16.67 -50.27 -40.76
N PRO A 6 -15.46 -50.62 -41.32
CA PRO A 6 -14.99 -52.02 -41.40
C PRO A 6 -13.45 -52.29 -41.63
N ARG A 7 -13.15 -53.57 -41.93
CA ARG A 7 -11.90 -54.39 -42.04
C ARG A 7 -10.85 -54.08 -43.16
N GLY A 8 -9.58 -54.40 -42.87
CA GLY A 8 -8.48 -55.02 -43.72
C GLY A 8 -8.04 -54.33 -45.03
N PRO A 9 -6.94 -54.72 -45.77
CA PRO A 9 -5.99 -55.86 -45.67
C PRO A 9 -4.47 -55.52 -45.94
N ARG A 10 -3.60 -56.57 -46.05
CA ARG A 10 -2.16 -56.64 -46.50
C ARG A 10 -1.98 -56.29 -48.01
N PRO A 11 -0.80 -56.00 -48.65
CA PRO A 11 0.35 -56.93 -48.94
C PRO A 11 1.80 -56.29 -49.12
N ILE A 12 2.94 -56.98 -48.86
CA ILE A 12 3.89 -57.85 -49.67
C ILE A 12 5.05 -57.12 -50.43
N THR A 13 6.25 -57.74 -50.34
CA THR A 13 7.40 -57.88 -51.29
C THR A 13 8.65 -57.05 -50.94
N ALA A 14 9.91 -57.52 -51.06
CA ALA A 14 10.54 -58.65 -51.78
C ALA A 14 11.91 -58.99 -51.11
N SER A 15 12.32 -60.26 -50.89
CA SER A 15 13.02 -61.20 -51.82
C SER A 15 14.57 -61.06 -51.72
N LEU A 16 15.49 -62.03 -51.87
CA LEU A 16 15.62 -63.40 -52.41
C LEU A 16 17.03 -63.92 -51.92
N TRP A 17 17.19 -65.10 -51.30
CA TRP A 17 17.54 -66.43 -51.91
C TRP A 17 19.06 -66.72 -52.09
N PRO A 18 19.51 -67.96 -52.37
CA PRO A 18 19.14 -69.28 -51.78
C PRO A 18 20.31 -70.32 -51.75
N SER A 19 19.96 -71.59 -51.40
CA SER A 19 20.41 -72.84 -52.07
C SER A 19 21.76 -73.50 -51.70
N LEU A 20 21.96 -74.83 -51.71
CA LEU A 20 21.11 -76.03 -51.85
C LEU A 20 22.04 -77.29 -51.88
N LEU A 21 21.60 -78.41 -51.28
CA LEU A 21 21.90 -79.84 -51.61
C LEU A 21 23.39 -80.32 -51.60
N LEU A 22 23.77 -81.61 -51.61
CA LEU A 22 23.21 -82.93 -51.95
C LEU A 22 24.02 -83.98 -51.12
N LEU A 23 23.39 -84.95 -50.44
CA LEU A 23 23.20 -86.37 -50.88
C LEU A 23 24.47 -87.27 -50.92
N THR A 24 24.54 -88.30 -50.07
CA THR A 24 24.47 -89.76 -50.43
C THR A 24 25.13 -90.72 -49.41
N ALA A 25 24.54 -91.93 -49.39
CA ALA A 25 24.77 -93.18 -48.67
C ALA A 25 26.23 -93.68 -48.48
N LEU A 26 26.44 -94.53 -47.46
CA LEU A 26 26.90 -95.94 -47.59
C LEU A 26 27.16 -96.60 -46.21
N ILE A 27 26.70 -97.84 -46.04
CA ILE A 27 27.18 -98.82 -45.04
C ILE A 27 28.29 -99.63 -45.74
N PRO A 28 29.48 -99.82 -45.12
CA PRO A 28 29.98 -101.14 -44.72
C PRO A 28 30.69 -101.06 -43.34
N GLY A 29 30.78 -102.09 -42.49
CA GLY A 29 31.52 -103.33 -42.72
C GLY A 29 32.94 -103.25 -42.14
N CYS A 30 33.22 -104.12 -41.15
CA CYS A 30 34.50 -104.74 -40.77
C CYS A 30 35.80 -103.93 -40.57
N GLY A 31 36.51 -104.30 -39.49
CA GLY A 31 37.97 -104.39 -39.48
C GLY A 31 38.66 -103.58 -38.39
N GLY A 32 39.14 -104.26 -37.34
CA GLY A 32 39.95 -103.65 -36.29
C GLY A 32 41.28 -103.10 -36.82
N GLY A 33 41.57 -101.85 -36.48
CA GLY A 33 42.86 -101.20 -36.67
C GLY A 33 43.02 -100.06 -35.66
N SER A 34 44.04 -100.16 -34.80
CA SER A 34 44.34 -99.24 -33.70
C SER A 34 44.51 -97.78 -34.17
N LEU A 35 43.73 -96.85 -33.59
CA LEU A 35 43.85 -95.41 -33.87
C LEU A 35 44.85 -94.73 -32.92
N ALA A 36 45.83 -94.06 -33.51
CA ALA A 36 46.76 -93.19 -32.82
C ALA A 36 46.05 -91.94 -32.25
N VAL A 37 46.44 -91.53 -31.05
CA VAL A 37 45.86 -90.39 -30.32
C VAL A 37 46.30 -89.05 -30.95
N ASN A 38 45.35 -88.17 -31.28
CA ASN A 38 45.65 -86.82 -31.80
C ASN A 38 46.01 -85.86 -30.65
N LEU A 39 47.30 -85.56 -30.51
CA LEU A 39 47.84 -84.69 -29.47
C LEU A 39 47.43 -83.21 -29.61
N GLY A 40 46.84 -82.79 -30.74
CA GLY A 40 46.42 -81.40 -30.98
C GLY A 40 45.06 -81.01 -30.39
N THR A 41 44.18 -81.97 -30.09
CA THR A 41 42.81 -81.70 -29.58
C THR A 41 42.53 -82.35 -28.23
N ILE A 42 43.47 -83.16 -27.73
CA ILE A 42 43.25 -84.00 -26.56
C ILE A 42 42.97 -83.24 -25.25
N ALA A 43 43.55 -82.05 -25.09
CA ALA A 43 43.37 -81.20 -23.92
C ALA A 43 42.31 -80.10 -24.11
N ALA A 44 41.55 -80.09 -25.21
CA ALA A 44 40.58 -79.04 -25.52
C ALA A 44 39.49 -78.85 -24.45
N ILE A 45 39.17 -77.60 -24.14
CA ILE A 45 38.17 -77.18 -23.15
C ILE A 45 37.19 -76.18 -23.77
N SER A 46 35.95 -76.16 -23.28
CA SER A 46 34.94 -75.17 -23.64
C SER A 46 34.26 -74.60 -22.38
N ALA A 47 33.80 -73.36 -22.46
CA ALA A 47 33.02 -72.71 -21.40
C ALA A 47 31.62 -72.36 -21.91
N PRO A 48 30.59 -72.42 -21.06
CA PRO A 48 29.22 -72.06 -21.43
C PRO A 48 29.03 -70.56 -21.67
N ALA A 49 29.92 -69.72 -21.14
CA ALA A 49 29.96 -68.28 -21.38
C ALA A 49 31.41 -67.78 -21.47
N ASN A 50 31.60 -66.66 -22.14
CA ASN A 50 32.89 -65.96 -22.21
C ASN A 50 32.96 -64.77 -21.23
N THR A 51 31.94 -64.57 -20.40
CA THR A 51 31.86 -63.47 -19.41
C THR A 51 31.29 -63.99 -18.08
N LEU A 52 31.76 -63.44 -16.96
CA LEU A 52 31.33 -63.84 -15.61
C LEU A 52 31.52 -62.66 -14.63
N ARG A 53 30.57 -62.36 -13.73
CA ARG A 53 30.80 -61.30 -12.73
C ARG A 53 31.68 -61.81 -11.58
N VAL A 54 32.37 -60.91 -10.90
CA VAL A 54 33.16 -61.24 -9.69
C VAL A 54 32.36 -62.11 -8.70
N ASN A 55 33.05 -63.02 -8.02
CA ASN A 55 32.48 -64.01 -7.10
C ASN A 55 31.49 -65.04 -7.69
N GLN A 56 31.15 -64.97 -8.99
CA GLN A 56 30.33 -65.99 -9.62
C GLN A 56 31.17 -67.20 -10.06
N THR A 57 30.51 -68.33 -10.30
CA THR A 57 31.15 -69.57 -10.74
C THR A 57 30.66 -70.01 -12.12
N MET A 58 31.53 -70.66 -12.88
CA MET A 58 31.23 -71.24 -14.18
C MET A 58 31.89 -72.61 -14.33
N GLN A 59 31.14 -73.58 -14.86
CA GLN A 59 31.63 -74.93 -15.10
C GLN A 59 32.21 -75.06 -16.52
N LEU A 60 33.47 -75.48 -16.65
CA LEU A 60 34.09 -75.80 -17.93
C LEU A 60 33.81 -77.26 -18.33
N SER A 61 33.83 -77.52 -19.63
CA SER A 61 33.59 -78.83 -20.23
C SER A 61 34.80 -79.31 -21.03
N SER A 62 35.13 -80.60 -20.94
CA SER A 62 36.07 -81.28 -21.83
C SER A 62 35.72 -82.77 -21.93
N GLN A 63 36.18 -83.44 -22.99
CA GLN A 63 35.99 -84.90 -23.16
C GLN A 63 36.64 -85.72 -22.02
N TYR A 64 37.71 -85.21 -21.39
CA TYR A 64 38.40 -85.86 -20.28
C TYR A 64 37.71 -85.63 -18.93
N LEU A 65 37.13 -84.43 -18.73
CA LEU A 65 36.24 -84.17 -17.60
C LEU A 65 35.00 -85.07 -17.65
N ALA A 66 34.41 -85.25 -18.84
CA ALA A 66 33.24 -86.11 -19.04
C ALA A 66 33.51 -87.60 -18.80
N SER A 67 34.77 -88.05 -18.93
CA SER A 67 35.20 -89.44 -18.69
C SER A 67 35.80 -89.64 -17.28
N GLY A 68 35.68 -88.65 -16.39
CA GLY A 68 36.10 -88.75 -14.99
C GLY A 68 37.61 -88.77 -14.77
N GLN A 69 38.40 -88.40 -15.78
CA GLN A 69 39.86 -88.38 -15.69
C GLN A 69 40.35 -87.00 -15.21
N PRO A 70 41.37 -86.94 -14.34
CA PRO A 70 41.83 -85.67 -13.78
C PRO A 70 42.48 -84.79 -14.85
N VAL A 71 41.99 -83.55 -14.98
CA VAL A 71 42.57 -82.51 -15.83
C VAL A 71 43.29 -81.51 -14.94
N THR A 72 44.52 -81.15 -15.32
CA THR A 72 45.25 -80.09 -14.61
C THR A 72 44.91 -78.77 -15.25
N PHE A 73 44.31 -77.87 -14.48
CA PHE A 73 43.95 -76.54 -14.93
C PHE A 73 44.92 -75.49 -14.41
N SER A 74 45.17 -74.46 -15.20
CA SER A 74 45.84 -73.24 -14.78
C SER A 74 45.00 -72.02 -15.17
N VAL A 75 44.99 -70.99 -14.34
CA VAL A 75 44.35 -69.70 -14.64
C VAL A 75 45.45 -68.66 -14.75
N ASN A 76 45.55 -67.98 -15.90
CA ASN A 76 46.68 -67.11 -16.26
C ASN A 76 48.05 -67.76 -15.99
N GLY A 77 48.17 -69.06 -16.26
CA GLY A 77 49.40 -69.84 -16.05
C GLY A 77 49.65 -70.28 -14.60
N ILE A 78 48.76 -69.97 -13.65
CA ILE A 78 48.87 -70.40 -12.25
C ILE A 78 48.07 -71.69 -12.06
N PRO A 79 48.69 -72.83 -11.69
CA PRO A 79 47.99 -74.09 -11.45
C PRO A 79 46.89 -73.94 -10.39
N GLY A 80 45.66 -74.33 -10.71
CA GLY A 80 44.48 -74.17 -9.85
C GLY A 80 44.00 -72.72 -9.66
N GLY A 81 44.75 -71.72 -10.14
CA GLY A 81 44.47 -70.30 -9.95
C GLY A 81 44.72 -69.80 -8.52
N ASN A 82 44.35 -68.55 -8.25
CA ASN A 82 44.48 -67.92 -6.93
C ASN A 82 43.41 -66.84 -6.71
N ALA A 83 43.44 -66.15 -5.57
CA ALA A 83 42.45 -65.11 -5.25
C ALA A 83 42.43 -63.91 -6.23
N THR A 84 43.51 -63.66 -6.98
CA THR A 84 43.65 -62.52 -7.89
C THR A 84 43.07 -62.80 -9.27
N VAL A 85 43.26 -64.02 -9.80
CA VAL A 85 42.78 -64.42 -11.14
C VAL A 85 41.58 -65.36 -11.09
N GLY A 86 41.12 -65.70 -9.88
CA GLY A 86 40.10 -66.72 -9.63
C GLY A 86 40.72 -68.11 -9.52
N THR A 87 39.95 -69.03 -8.94
CA THR A 87 40.38 -70.41 -8.68
C THR A 87 39.58 -71.39 -9.52
N ILE A 88 40.20 -72.47 -9.95
CA ILE A 88 39.55 -73.55 -10.70
C ILE A 88 39.85 -74.91 -10.05
N SER A 89 38.80 -75.69 -9.86
CA SER A 89 38.91 -77.05 -9.33
C SER A 89 39.42 -78.04 -10.40
N SER A 90 39.91 -79.21 -9.98
CA SER A 90 40.31 -80.30 -10.88
C SER A 90 39.16 -80.86 -11.72
N THR A 91 37.90 -80.58 -11.35
CA THR A 91 36.69 -80.94 -12.11
C THR A 91 36.24 -79.82 -13.05
N GLY A 92 36.96 -78.69 -13.14
CA GLY A 92 36.69 -77.62 -14.09
C GLY A 92 35.69 -76.55 -13.62
N LEU A 93 35.28 -76.53 -12.35
CA LEU A 93 34.50 -75.42 -11.79
C LEU A 93 35.42 -74.24 -11.52
N TYR A 94 35.29 -73.18 -12.31
CA TYR A 94 35.98 -71.90 -12.14
C TYR A 94 35.15 -70.96 -11.27
N THR A 95 35.79 -70.30 -10.30
CA THR A 95 35.22 -69.23 -9.47
C THR A 95 35.95 -67.93 -9.76
N ALA A 96 35.22 -66.93 -10.23
CA ALA A 96 35.76 -65.60 -10.49
C ALA A 96 36.32 -64.97 -9.20
N PRO A 97 37.41 -64.19 -9.28
CA PRO A 97 37.94 -63.48 -8.12
C PRO A 97 36.93 -62.47 -7.56
N ALA A 98 37.16 -62.03 -6.31
CA ALA A 98 36.31 -61.04 -5.64
C ALA A 98 36.46 -59.62 -6.20
N VAL A 99 37.55 -59.37 -6.92
CA VAL A 99 37.86 -58.10 -7.59
C VAL A 99 38.20 -58.40 -9.05
N VAL A 100 37.81 -57.54 -9.97
CA VAL A 100 38.13 -57.69 -11.39
C VAL A 100 39.67 -57.69 -11.58
N PRO A 101 40.27 -58.70 -12.22
CA PRO A 101 41.70 -58.76 -12.49
C PRO A 101 42.14 -57.70 -13.51
N ASN A 102 43.44 -57.39 -13.57
CA ASN A 102 44.03 -56.54 -14.60
C ASN A 102 45.12 -57.31 -15.39
N PRO A 103 44.92 -57.64 -16.68
CA PRO A 103 43.74 -57.35 -17.49
C PRO A 103 42.48 -58.12 -17.02
N TYR A 104 41.29 -57.58 -17.30
CA TYR A 104 40.00 -58.17 -16.88
C TYR A 104 39.63 -59.46 -17.61
N THR A 105 40.51 -59.97 -18.46
CA THR A 105 40.37 -61.27 -19.10
C THR A 105 41.30 -62.26 -18.42
N VAL A 106 40.75 -63.39 -18.00
CA VAL A 106 41.52 -64.53 -17.51
C VAL A 106 41.55 -65.61 -18.58
N GLN A 107 42.73 -66.17 -18.79
CA GLN A 107 42.97 -67.29 -19.68
C GLN A 107 43.05 -68.56 -18.85
N ILE A 108 42.11 -69.47 -19.05
CA ILE A 108 42.10 -70.77 -18.41
C ILE A 108 42.69 -71.76 -19.40
N THR A 109 43.74 -72.48 -18.98
CA THR A 109 44.37 -73.52 -19.78
C THR A 109 44.30 -74.88 -19.10
N SER A 110 44.28 -75.94 -19.90
CA SER A 110 44.20 -77.32 -19.44
C SER A 110 45.33 -78.17 -20.02
N SER A 111 45.87 -79.06 -19.19
CA SER A 111 46.83 -80.10 -19.60
C SER A 111 46.42 -81.46 -19.06
N ILE A 112 46.84 -82.52 -19.76
CA ILE A 112 46.55 -83.91 -19.41
C ILE A 112 47.87 -84.60 -19.10
N ALA A 113 48.10 -84.98 -17.84
CA ALA A 113 49.38 -85.53 -17.37
C ALA A 113 49.82 -86.78 -18.14
N LYS A 114 48.87 -87.58 -18.63
CA LYS A 114 49.11 -88.76 -19.48
C LYS A 114 49.76 -88.41 -20.83
N TYR A 115 49.62 -87.18 -21.31
CA TYR A 115 50.09 -86.72 -22.63
C TYR A 115 50.82 -85.37 -22.51
N PRO A 116 52.05 -85.35 -21.96
CA PRO A 116 52.76 -84.11 -21.65
C PRO A 116 53.17 -83.29 -22.89
N GLY A 117 53.21 -83.89 -24.08
CA GLY A 117 53.50 -83.21 -25.35
C GLY A 117 52.27 -82.67 -26.09
N ALA A 118 51.07 -82.74 -25.49
CA ALA A 118 49.84 -82.24 -26.09
C ALA A 118 49.72 -80.71 -26.01
N THR A 119 49.13 -80.10 -27.03
CA THR A 119 48.81 -78.66 -27.01
C THR A 119 47.76 -78.40 -25.92
N PRO A 120 48.02 -77.50 -24.95
CA PRO A 120 47.04 -77.19 -23.91
C PRO A 120 45.73 -76.64 -24.50
N GLY A 121 44.58 -77.04 -23.94
CA GLY A 121 43.33 -76.37 -24.23
C GLY A 121 43.33 -74.97 -23.63
N SER A 122 42.63 -74.02 -24.24
CA SER A 122 42.60 -72.62 -23.79
C SER A 122 41.22 -72.00 -24.00
N VAL A 123 40.68 -71.36 -22.96
CA VAL A 123 39.48 -70.51 -23.02
C VAL A 123 39.76 -69.18 -22.32
N SER A 124 39.30 -68.08 -22.91
CA SER A 124 39.37 -66.75 -22.32
C SER A 124 38.01 -66.33 -21.76
N VAL A 125 37.99 -65.87 -20.51
CA VAL A 125 36.79 -65.41 -19.80
C VAL A 125 37.01 -63.97 -19.33
N GLN A 126 36.07 -63.08 -19.66
CA GLN A 126 36.08 -61.72 -19.14
C GLN A 126 35.37 -61.65 -17.79
N ILE A 127 36.03 -61.08 -16.80
CA ILE A 127 35.49 -60.89 -15.46
C ILE A 127 34.91 -59.48 -15.36
N TRP A 128 33.63 -59.40 -15.00
CA TRP A 128 32.86 -58.16 -14.96
C TRP A 128 32.60 -57.69 -13.52
N ASN A 129 32.43 -56.38 -13.34
CA ASN A 129 32.03 -55.78 -12.06
C ASN A 129 30.70 -56.35 -11.56
N PRO A 130 30.36 -56.26 -10.26
CA PRO A 130 29.03 -56.65 -9.78
C PRO A 130 27.95 -55.64 -10.21
N ILE A 131 26.68 -55.99 -10.06
CA ILE A 131 25.55 -55.07 -10.31
C ILE A 131 25.29 -54.29 -9.02
N PRO A 132 25.31 -52.94 -9.05
CA PRO A 132 25.10 -52.17 -7.83
C PRO A 132 23.67 -52.38 -7.29
N VAL A 133 23.52 -52.33 -5.96
CA VAL A 133 22.21 -52.41 -5.28
C VAL A 133 22.02 -51.18 -4.41
N LEU A 134 20.90 -50.47 -4.58
CA LEU A 134 20.55 -49.32 -3.75
C LEU A 134 19.76 -49.76 -2.51
N GLY A 135 20.14 -49.24 -1.34
CA GLY A 135 19.47 -49.47 -0.06
C GLY A 135 18.72 -48.24 0.48
N GLY A 136 19.18 -47.03 0.18
CA GLY A 136 18.51 -45.78 0.54
C GLY A 136 19.34 -44.54 0.23
N VAL A 137 18.76 -43.36 0.47
CA VAL A 137 19.44 -42.07 0.28
C VAL A 137 19.15 -41.14 1.45
N THR A 138 20.13 -40.34 1.86
CA THR A 138 19.98 -39.35 2.93
C THR A 138 20.52 -38.00 2.46
N PRO A 139 19.72 -36.93 2.53
CA PRO A 139 18.30 -36.91 2.91
C PRO A 139 17.40 -37.61 1.87
N ASN A 140 16.27 -38.18 2.30
CA ASN A 140 15.28 -38.82 1.41
C ASN A 140 14.22 -37.85 0.84
N GLY A 141 14.36 -36.55 1.17
CA GLY A 141 13.68 -35.42 0.54
C GLY A 141 14.34 -34.08 0.93
N PHE A 142 14.26 -33.06 0.08
CA PHE A 142 14.90 -31.74 0.27
C PHE A 142 14.18 -30.65 -0.55
N SER A 143 14.46 -29.37 -0.30
CA SER A 143 13.94 -28.26 -1.12
C SER A 143 14.73 -28.08 -2.42
N GLU A 144 14.11 -27.52 -3.45
CA GLU A 144 14.78 -27.18 -4.71
C GLU A 144 16.05 -26.33 -4.47
N GLY A 145 17.00 -26.42 -5.40
CA GLY A 145 18.36 -25.93 -5.22
C GLY A 145 19.36 -27.08 -5.18
N VAL A 146 20.49 -26.85 -4.52
CA VAL A 146 21.62 -27.78 -4.52
C VAL A 146 21.76 -28.43 -3.15
N THR A 147 21.83 -29.76 -3.11
CA THR A 147 22.02 -30.53 -1.88
C THR A 147 23.08 -31.60 -2.04
N THR A 148 23.65 -32.06 -0.94
CA THR A 148 24.52 -33.23 -0.90
C THR A 148 23.73 -34.44 -0.45
N VAL A 149 23.73 -35.49 -1.28
CA VAL A 149 23.11 -36.77 -0.96
C VAL A 149 24.15 -37.84 -0.66
N THR A 150 23.87 -38.63 0.37
CA THR A 150 24.59 -39.87 0.69
C THR A 150 23.73 -41.06 0.27
N VAL A 151 24.20 -41.83 -0.70
CA VAL A 151 23.52 -43.01 -1.24
C VAL A 151 24.11 -44.25 -0.60
N ASN A 152 23.29 -44.95 0.18
CA ASN A 152 23.63 -46.19 0.86
C ASN A 152 23.17 -47.39 0.03
N GLY A 153 23.98 -48.45 -0.01
CA GLY A 153 23.69 -49.63 -0.80
C GLY A 153 24.72 -50.74 -0.63
N SER A 154 24.90 -51.56 -1.67
CA SER A 154 25.95 -52.58 -1.69
C SER A 154 26.46 -52.82 -3.11
N GLN A 155 27.62 -53.48 -3.19
CA GLN A 155 28.28 -53.84 -4.45
C GLN A 155 28.68 -52.63 -5.31
N PHE A 156 28.89 -51.46 -4.70
CA PHE A 156 29.53 -50.35 -5.39
C PHE A 156 31.01 -50.66 -5.60
N VAL A 157 31.54 -50.26 -6.75
CA VAL A 157 32.99 -50.38 -7.04
C VAL A 157 33.58 -49.01 -7.29
N TYR A 158 34.91 -48.91 -7.18
CA TYR A 158 35.61 -47.68 -7.50
C TYR A 158 35.29 -47.23 -8.93
N GLY A 159 34.81 -46.00 -9.09
CA GLY A 159 34.28 -45.46 -10.35
C GLY A 159 32.77 -45.62 -10.56
N ALA A 160 32.02 -46.12 -9.57
CA ALA A 160 30.56 -46.08 -9.58
C ALA A 160 30.04 -44.63 -9.69
N GLN A 161 29.00 -44.44 -10.50
CA GLN A 161 28.46 -43.12 -10.85
C GLN A 161 26.99 -43.03 -10.49
N ILE A 162 26.63 -42.00 -9.72
CA ILE A 162 25.25 -41.59 -9.49
C ILE A 162 24.75 -40.84 -10.74
N SER A 163 23.54 -41.17 -11.19
CA SER A 163 22.79 -40.37 -12.16
C SER A 163 21.53 -39.79 -11.51
N TRP A 164 21.39 -38.47 -11.58
CA TRP A 164 20.26 -37.69 -11.09
C TRP A 164 19.37 -37.29 -12.27
N ASN A 165 18.10 -37.70 -12.26
CA ASN A 165 17.16 -37.48 -13.36
C ASN A 165 17.71 -37.88 -14.74
N GLY A 166 18.43 -39.00 -14.79
CA GLY A 166 19.07 -39.52 -16.02
C GLY A 166 20.42 -38.88 -16.38
N ALA A 167 20.85 -37.81 -15.72
CA ALA A 167 22.15 -37.16 -15.94
C ALA A 167 23.18 -37.61 -14.90
N ALA A 168 24.37 -38.00 -15.35
CA ALA A 168 25.48 -38.36 -14.46
C ALA A 168 25.95 -37.15 -13.64
N VAL A 169 26.17 -37.34 -12.33
CA VAL A 169 26.71 -36.31 -11.42
C VAL A 169 28.08 -36.70 -10.90
N SER A 170 28.88 -35.70 -10.51
CA SER A 170 30.18 -35.96 -9.87
C SER A 170 29.97 -36.76 -8.60
N THR A 171 30.52 -37.98 -8.58
CA THR A 171 30.25 -38.98 -7.55
C THR A 171 31.54 -39.30 -6.81
N THR A 172 31.52 -39.14 -5.49
CA THR A 172 32.60 -39.57 -4.60
C THR A 172 32.30 -40.98 -4.15
N PHE A 173 33.17 -41.93 -4.52
CA PHE A 173 33.14 -43.28 -3.98
C PHE A 173 33.70 -43.27 -2.56
N VAL A 174 32.87 -43.55 -1.57
CA VAL A 174 33.30 -43.62 -0.16
C VAL A 174 33.67 -45.05 0.20
N SER A 175 32.78 -46.01 -0.10
CA SER A 175 32.99 -47.42 0.15
C SER A 175 32.12 -48.29 -0.77
N PRO A 176 32.31 -49.63 -0.78
CA PRO A 176 31.43 -50.54 -1.52
C PRO A 176 29.94 -50.49 -1.13
N THR A 177 29.59 -49.75 -0.07
CA THR A 177 28.22 -49.57 0.43
C THR A 177 27.77 -48.12 0.46
N GLU A 178 28.62 -47.15 0.08
CA GLU A 178 28.32 -45.72 0.24
C GLU A 178 28.93 -44.86 -0.88
N LEU A 179 28.09 -44.00 -1.46
CA LEU A 179 28.48 -42.96 -2.43
C LEU A 179 27.96 -41.60 -1.98
N VAL A 180 28.68 -40.54 -2.29
CA VAL A 180 28.26 -39.16 -2.00
C VAL A 180 28.30 -38.33 -3.27
N ALA A 181 27.26 -37.55 -3.53
CA ALA A 181 27.23 -36.61 -4.65
C ALA A 181 26.46 -35.33 -4.27
N GLN A 182 26.80 -34.24 -4.95
CA GLN A 182 26.01 -33.02 -4.93
C GLN A 182 25.04 -33.05 -6.12
N ILE A 183 23.75 -32.86 -5.86
CA ILE A 183 22.68 -32.87 -6.85
C ILE A 183 21.95 -31.53 -6.85
N ALA A 184 21.43 -31.14 -8.00
CA ALA A 184 20.67 -29.90 -8.17
C ALA A 184 19.29 -30.21 -8.75
N ALA A 185 18.25 -29.61 -8.19
CA ALA A 185 16.89 -29.67 -8.70
C ALA A 185 16.37 -28.23 -8.83
N PRO A 186 16.12 -27.73 -10.05
CA PRO A 186 15.71 -26.34 -10.24
C PRO A 186 14.24 -26.08 -9.87
N ASN A 187 13.41 -27.13 -9.85
CA ASN A 187 11.98 -27.05 -9.59
C ASN A 187 11.54 -28.17 -8.61
N PRO A 188 10.38 -28.05 -7.96
CA PRO A 188 9.80 -29.11 -7.13
C PRO A 188 9.40 -30.32 -7.98
N GLY A 189 9.41 -31.51 -7.40
CA GLY A 189 9.00 -32.72 -8.14
C GLY A 189 9.51 -34.03 -7.54
N VAL A 190 9.26 -35.13 -8.25
CA VAL A 190 9.79 -36.45 -7.92
C VAL A 190 10.81 -36.85 -8.98
N PHE A 191 12.06 -37.03 -8.56
CA PHE A 191 13.18 -37.28 -9.46
C PHE A 191 13.79 -38.67 -9.21
N PRO A 192 14.12 -39.43 -10.26
CA PRO A 192 14.79 -40.71 -10.10
C PRO A 192 16.30 -40.52 -9.89
N LEU A 193 16.85 -41.29 -8.95
CA LEU A 193 18.29 -41.46 -8.72
C LEU A 193 18.69 -42.90 -9.03
N THR A 194 19.69 -43.10 -9.88
CA THR A 194 20.26 -44.42 -10.16
C THR A 194 21.77 -44.43 -9.87
N VAL A 195 22.34 -45.63 -9.72
CA VAL A 195 23.79 -45.83 -9.61
C VAL A 195 24.23 -46.84 -10.64
N THR A 196 25.30 -46.53 -11.38
CA THR A 196 25.89 -47.39 -12.40
C THR A 196 27.33 -47.75 -12.02
N ASN A 197 27.66 -49.04 -11.98
CA ASN A 197 29.05 -49.47 -11.88
C ASN A 197 29.72 -49.43 -13.26
N PRO A 198 31.01 -49.04 -13.36
CA PRO A 198 31.71 -48.86 -14.64
C PRO A 198 32.01 -50.20 -15.34
N ASN A 199 32.50 -50.11 -16.59
CA ASN A 199 33.02 -51.26 -17.32
C ASN A 199 34.30 -51.83 -16.65
N PRO A 200 34.59 -53.13 -16.79
CA PRO A 200 33.89 -54.11 -17.64
C PRO A 200 32.58 -54.64 -17.05
N GLY A 201 31.57 -54.77 -17.91
CA GLY A 201 30.23 -55.28 -17.53
C GLY A 201 29.33 -54.25 -16.86
N SER A 202 29.42 -52.98 -17.28
CA SER A 202 28.63 -51.87 -16.73
C SER A 202 27.16 -52.24 -16.51
N ALA A 203 26.62 -51.89 -15.35
CA ALA A 203 25.24 -52.18 -14.97
C ALA A 203 24.68 -51.12 -14.01
N THR A 204 23.41 -50.79 -14.19
CA THR A 204 22.69 -49.76 -13.43
C THR A 204 21.66 -50.41 -12.50
N ALA A 205 21.60 -49.94 -11.25
CA ALA A 205 20.59 -50.35 -10.29
C ALA A 205 19.20 -49.80 -10.67
N PRO A 206 18.09 -50.46 -10.30
CA PRO A 206 16.76 -49.85 -10.36
C PRO A 206 16.72 -48.49 -9.62
N PRO A 207 15.94 -47.50 -10.11
CA PRO A 207 15.95 -46.15 -9.55
C PRO A 207 15.33 -46.08 -8.15
N LEU A 208 15.85 -45.16 -7.35
CA LEU A 208 15.21 -44.65 -6.14
C LEU A 208 14.53 -43.32 -6.45
N SER A 209 13.26 -43.16 -6.06
CA SER A 209 12.54 -41.89 -6.22
C SER A 209 12.81 -40.95 -5.04
N LEU A 210 13.29 -39.74 -5.31
CA LEU A 210 13.45 -38.69 -4.29
C LEU A 210 12.45 -37.57 -4.54
N LYS A 211 11.84 -37.08 -3.46
CA LYS A 211 10.94 -35.91 -3.50
C LYS A 211 11.72 -34.63 -3.25
N VAL A 212 11.56 -33.66 -4.15
CA VAL A 212 12.05 -32.29 -4.02
C VAL A 212 10.84 -31.37 -3.77
N GLY A 213 10.85 -30.62 -2.67
CA GLY A 213 9.83 -29.61 -2.35
C GLY A 213 10.22 -28.20 -2.85
N PRO A 214 9.33 -27.19 -2.76
CA PRO A 214 9.68 -25.81 -3.08
C PRO A 214 10.78 -25.28 -2.15
N GLY A 215 11.70 -24.49 -2.70
CA GLY A 215 12.75 -23.82 -1.94
C GLY A 215 12.49 -22.34 -1.71
N GLN A 216 11.67 -21.70 -2.54
CA GLN A 216 11.33 -20.28 -2.41
C GLN A 216 9.82 -20.04 -2.56
N VAL A 217 9.03 -20.39 -1.54
CA VAL A 217 7.65 -19.88 -1.48
C VAL A 217 7.69 -18.42 -1.02
N VAL A 218 7.09 -17.54 -1.81
CA VAL A 218 6.90 -16.13 -1.45
C VAL A 218 5.41 -15.86 -1.37
N LEU A 219 4.96 -15.36 -0.22
CA LEU A 219 3.63 -14.83 -0.01
C LEU A 219 3.72 -13.30 -0.01
N LEU A 220 2.90 -12.65 -0.81
CA LEU A 220 2.80 -11.19 -0.85
C LEU A 220 1.33 -10.81 -0.91
N LEU A 221 0.88 -9.96 0.02
CA LEU A 221 -0.43 -9.32 -0.11
C LEU A 221 -0.34 -8.25 -1.19
N GLU A 222 -1.33 -8.20 -2.06
CA GLU A 222 -1.41 -7.12 -3.05
C GLU A 222 -1.81 -5.84 -2.31
N PRO A 223 -1.07 -4.73 -2.48
CA PRO A 223 -1.49 -3.44 -1.95
C PRO A 223 -2.79 -3.00 -2.66
N ASN A 224 -3.63 -2.22 -1.96
CA ASN A 224 -4.85 -1.50 -2.39
C ASN A 224 -6.17 -1.93 -1.71
N ASP A 225 -6.19 -3.01 -0.93
CA ASP A 225 -7.36 -3.37 -0.13
C ASP A 225 -7.16 -2.83 1.30
N GLY A 226 -7.78 -1.69 1.63
CA GLY A 226 -7.69 -1.10 2.97
C GLY A 226 -7.98 -2.12 4.09
N THR A 227 -7.36 -1.98 5.26
CA THR A 227 -7.37 -3.01 6.32
C THR A 227 -8.50 -2.84 7.33
N ASP A 228 -9.52 -2.11 6.93
CA ASP A 228 -10.60 -1.59 7.74
C ASP A 228 -11.93 -2.20 7.27
N VAL A 229 -12.73 -2.70 8.21
CA VAL A 229 -14.03 -3.30 7.89
C VAL A 229 -15.04 -3.13 9.02
N ARG A 230 -16.25 -2.71 8.68
CA ARG A 230 -17.35 -2.66 9.66
C ARG A 230 -17.87 -4.05 10.00
N VAL A 231 -18.37 -4.23 11.21
CA VAL A 231 -19.00 -5.49 11.65
C VAL A 231 -20.01 -6.03 10.61
N SER A 232 -20.06 -7.35 10.47
CA SER A 232 -20.89 -8.07 9.48
C SER A 232 -20.57 -7.81 8.00
N ASN A 233 -19.63 -6.92 7.66
CA ASN A 233 -19.16 -6.75 6.28
C ASN A 233 -17.97 -7.66 5.99
N THR A 234 -17.56 -7.69 4.72
CA THR A 234 -16.42 -8.47 4.24
C THR A 234 -15.32 -7.56 3.73
N LEU A 235 -14.07 -7.94 4.02
CA LEU A 235 -12.86 -7.40 3.43
C LEU A 235 -12.26 -8.47 2.50
N ASN A 236 -11.97 -8.09 1.25
CA ASN A 236 -11.21 -8.94 0.34
C ASN A 236 -9.76 -8.48 0.36
N LEU A 237 -8.82 -9.43 0.34
CA LEU A 237 -7.39 -9.19 0.33
C LEU A 237 -6.76 -9.95 -0.84
N GLY A 238 -6.16 -9.24 -1.80
CA GLY A 238 -5.34 -9.86 -2.84
C GLY A 238 -4.14 -10.61 -2.25
N LEU A 239 -3.86 -11.82 -2.74
CA LEU A 239 -2.71 -12.62 -2.33
C LEU A 239 -2.00 -13.21 -3.54
N MET A 240 -0.71 -12.88 -3.67
CA MET A 240 0.19 -13.48 -4.62
C MET A 240 1.00 -14.59 -3.94
N VAL A 241 0.93 -15.80 -4.50
CA VAL A 241 1.73 -16.95 -4.07
C VAL A 241 2.66 -17.34 -5.21
N ASN A 242 3.97 -17.20 -5.01
CA ASN A 242 4.97 -17.45 -6.04
C ASN A 242 6.02 -18.49 -5.59
N GLY A 243 6.72 -19.09 -6.56
CA GLY A 243 7.76 -20.10 -6.34
C GLY A 243 7.25 -21.45 -5.83
N THR A 244 5.98 -21.78 -6.13
CA THR A 244 5.37 -23.08 -5.88
C THR A 244 4.31 -23.40 -6.95
N ASP A 245 4.16 -24.69 -7.27
CA ASP A 245 3.06 -25.21 -8.10
C ASP A 245 1.77 -25.46 -7.29
N ASN A 246 1.83 -25.31 -5.96
CA ASN A 246 0.72 -25.47 -5.03
C ASN A 246 0.45 -24.15 -4.28
N PRO A 247 -0.42 -23.28 -4.83
CA PRO A 247 -0.70 -21.96 -4.24
C PRO A 247 -1.63 -22.01 -3.02
N ALA A 248 -1.96 -23.20 -2.50
CA ALA A 248 -2.88 -23.32 -1.37
C ALA A 248 -2.28 -22.75 -0.07
N VAL A 249 -3.14 -22.12 0.73
CA VAL A 249 -2.79 -21.55 2.04
C VAL A 249 -3.74 -22.05 3.13
N THR A 250 -3.27 -22.04 4.37
CA THR A 250 -4.11 -22.16 5.57
C THR A 250 -4.27 -20.79 6.22
N LEU A 251 -5.45 -20.54 6.78
CA LEU A 251 -5.83 -19.26 7.37
C LEU A 251 -6.10 -19.43 8.86
N GLN A 252 -5.61 -18.51 9.67
CA GLN A 252 -5.95 -18.38 11.08
C GLN A 252 -6.35 -16.94 11.39
N VAL A 253 -7.41 -16.77 12.18
CA VAL A 253 -7.88 -15.46 12.64
C VAL A 253 -7.72 -15.41 14.16
N ASN A 254 -6.86 -14.53 14.68
CA ASN A 254 -6.42 -14.52 16.08
C ASN A 254 -5.97 -15.91 16.57
N GLY A 255 -5.22 -16.64 15.72
CA GLY A 255 -4.76 -18.01 16.00
C GLY A 255 -5.82 -19.12 15.88
N ILE A 256 -7.05 -18.79 15.49
CA ILE A 256 -8.15 -19.76 15.31
C ILE A 256 -8.23 -20.14 13.83
N ALA A 257 -8.09 -21.43 13.50
CA ALA A 257 -8.19 -21.92 12.13
C ALA A 257 -9.52 -21.52 11.46
N GLY A 258 -9.45 -20.76 10.37
CA GLY A 258 -10.59 -20.20 9.66
C GLY A 258 -11.41 -19.14 10.42
N GLY A 259 -11.08 -18.88 11.69
CA GLY A 259 -11.80 -17.94 12.56
C GLY A 259 -13.12 -18.46 13.14
N ASN A 260 -13.90 -17.58 13.76
CA ASN A 260 -15.21 -17.88 14.35
C ASN A 260 -16.11 -16.63 14.44
N ALA A 261 -17.31 -16.75 15.02
CA ALA A 261 -18.27 -15.65 15.13
C ALA A 261 -17.84 -14.49 16.04
N ILE A 262 -16.78 -14.63 16.84
CA ILE A 262 -16.28 -13.62 17.77
C ILE A 262 -15.20 -12.76 17.12
N VAL A 263 -14.28 -13.39 16.39
CA VAL A 263 -13.14 -12.71 15.76
C VAL A 263 -13.29 -12.57 14.24
N GLY A 264 -14.41 -13.02 13.67
CA GLY A 264 -14.61 -13.09 12.23
C GLY A 264 -14.07 -14.40 11.63
N THR A 265 -14.39 -14.64 10.36
CA THR A 265 -13.99 -15.84 9.62
C THR A 265 -13.25 -15.48 8.34
N ALA A 266 -12.27 -16.28 7.93
CA ALA A 266 -11.52 -16.05 6.70
C ALA A 266 -11.55 -17.27 5.77
N VAL A 267 -11.72 -17.03 4.46
CA VAL A 267 -11.76 -18.06 3.42
C VAL A 267 -10.89 -17.68 2.23
N SER A 268 -10.22 -18.64 1.61
CA SER A 268 -9.50 -18.46 0.34
C SER A 268 -10.45 -18.61 -0.83
N ASN A 269 -10.38 -17.69 -1.78
CA ASN A 269 -11.20 -17.65 -2.99
C ASN A 269 -10.53 -18.37 -4.16
N THR A 270 -11.32 -18.72 -5.17
CA THR A 270 -10.83 -19.41 -6.37
C THR A 270 -9.92 -18.55 -7.25
N ASN A 271 -9.99 -17.23 -7.14
CA ASN A 271 -9.12 -16.27 -7.82
C ASN A 271 -7.79 -16.01 -7.07
N GLY A 272 -7.56 -16.69 -5.94
CA GLY A 272 -6.36 -16.52 -5.12
C GLY A 272 -6.47 -15.48 -4.00
N SER A 273 -7.51 -14.63 -3.98
CA SER A 273 -7.71 -13.68 -2.89
C SER A 273 -8.24 -14.34 -1.62
N ILE A 274 -8.23 -13.61 -0.51
CA ILE A 274 -8.83 -14.03 0.78
C ILE A 274 -10.00 -13.12 1.10
N THR A 275 -11.15 -13.70 1.46
CA THR A 275 -12.26 -12.94 2.05
C THR A 275 -12.25 -13.13 3.56
N TYR A 276 -12.06 -12.04 4.28
CA TYR A 276 -12.35 -11.95 5.72
C TYR A 276 -13.77 -11.42 5.92
N THR A 277 -14.57 -12.09 6.73
CA THR A 277 -15.91 -11.65 7.15
C THR A 277 -15.84 -11.21 8.60
N ALA A 278 -16.11 -9.94 8.84
CA ALA A 278 -16.11 -9.35 10.17
C ALA A 278 -17.22 -9.96 11.05
N PRO A 279 -17.00 -10.12 12.36
CA PRO A 279 -18.01 -10.62 13.28
C PRO A 279 -19.18 -9.62 13.42
N PRO A 280 -20.34 -10.04 13.97
CA PRO A 280 -21.50 -9.16 14.16
C PRO A 280 -21.29 -8.03 15.19
N VAL A 281 -20.26 -8.14 16.03
CA VAL A 281 -19.91 -7.17 17.07
C VAL A 281 -18.40 -7.00 17.06
N VAL A 282 -17.90 -5.79 17.34
CA VAL A 282 -16.47 -5.49 17.43
C VAL A 282 -15.82 -6.43 18.46
N PRO A 283 -14.70 -7.11 18.11
CA PRO A 283 -13.99 -7.99 19.04
C PRO A 283 -13.50 -7.26 20.30
N THR A 284 -13.39 -8.01 21.40
CA THR A 284 -12.87 -7.49 22.68
C THR A 284 -11.68 -8.35 23.14
N PRO A 285 -10.67 -7.77 23.81
CA PRO A 285 -10.55 -6.37 24.25
C PRO A 285 -10.05 -5.40 23.17
N SER A 286 -9.68 -5.88 21.98
CA SER A 286 -9.15 -5.07 20.88
C SER A 286 -10.04 -5.19 19.65
N ASN A 287 -10.25 -4.07 18.95
CA ASN A 287 -10.92 -4.05 17.66
C ASN A 287 -10.03 -4.55 16.51
N ILE A 288 -8.74 -4.80 16.77
CA ILE A 288 -7.80 -5.33 15.80
C ILE A 288 -7.80 -6.86 15.84
N VAL A 289 -7.98 -7.47 14.67
CA VAL A 289 -7.94 -8.92 14.43
C VAL A 289 -6.74 -9.25 13.57
N GLN A 290 -6.02 -10.31 13.92
CA GLN A 290 -4.83 -10.78 13.22
C GLN A 290 -5.18 -11.95 12.28
N LEU A 291 -5.06 -11.75 10.97
CA LEU A 291 -5.15 -12.79 9.96
C LEU A 291 -3.75 -13.33 9.64
N THR A 292 -3.48 -14.58 9.98
CA THR A 292 -2.24 -15.28 9.62
C THR A 292 -2.49 -16.20 8.43
N ILE A 293 -1.65 -16.06 7.40
CA ILE A 293 -1.71 -16.79 6.14
C ILE A 293 -0.45 -17.64 6.03
N THR A 294 -0.60 -18.97 5.96
CA THR A 294 0.54 -19.90 5.92
C THR A 294 0.50 -20.74 4.66
N SER A 295 1.61 -20.88 3.96
CA SER A 295 1.69 -21.74 2.77
C SER A 295 1.45 -23.22 3.14
N VAL A 296 0.62 -23.91 2.37
CA VAL A 296 0.46 -25.38 2.50
C VAL A 296 1.71 -26.09 2.00
N ASP A 297 2.35 -25.57 0.95
CA ASP A 297 3.50 -26.21 0.32
C ASP A 297 4.80 -26.02 1.12
N ASN A 298 4.94 -24.87 1.79
CA ASN A 298 5.99 -24.62 2.78
C ASN A 298 5.44 -23.98 4.06
N PRO A 299 5.05 -24.79 5.07
CA PRO A 299 4.48 -24.28 6.33
C PRO A 299 5.39 -23.39 7.18
N THR A 300 6.67 -23.25 6.82
CA THR A 300 7.58 -22.28 7.47
C THR A 300 7.43 -20.87 6.92
N VAL A 301 6.76 -20.70 5.77
CA VAL A 301 6.47 -19.40 5.15
C VAL A 301 5.06 -18.97 5.53
N SER A 302 4.98 -17.87 6.28
CA SER A 302 3.72 -17.25 6.68
C SER A 302 3.84 -15.73 6.66
N ILE A 303 2.70 -15.05 6.44
CA ILE A 303 2.55 -13.60 6.59
C ILE A 303 1.34 -13.32 7.48
N THR A 304 1.31 -12.13 8.07
CA THR A 304 0.25 -11.72 8.98
C THR A 304 -0.27 -10.34 8.59
N GLN A 305 -1.59 -10.19 8.58
CA GLN A 305 -2.30 -8.94 8.34
C GLN A 305 -3.15 -8.59 9.56
N ASN A 306 -2.99 -7.39 10.12
CA ASN A 306 -3.96 -6.88 11.08
C ASN A 306 -5.15 -6.27 10.33
N ILE A 307 -6.35 -6.46 10.87
CA ILE A 307 -7.61 -5.97 10.33
C ILE A 307 -8.33 -5.22 11.45
N SER A 308 -8.68 -3.96 11.22
CA SER A 308 -9.44 -3.14 12.16
C SER A 308 -10.94 -3.35 11.92
N VAL A 309 -11.63 -3.88 12.95
CA VAL A 309 -13.07 -4.10 12.91
C VAL A 309 -13.80 -2.93 13.56
N MET A 310 -14.63 -2.24 12.79
CA MET A 310 -15.32 -1.02 13.20
C MET A 310 -16.80 -1.25 13.54
N ASN A 311 -17.35 -0.33 14.34
CA ASN A 311 -18.77 -0.28 14.65
C ASN A 311 -19.62 -0.10 13.37
N PRO A 312 -20.89 -0.54 13.37
CA PRO A 312 -21.75 -0.38 12.21
C PRO A 312 -22.17 1.09 12.03
N ILE A 313 -22.64 1.45 10.83
CA ILE A 313 -23.24 2.76 10.56
C ILE A 313 -24.67 2.75 11.11
N PRO A 314 -25.04 3.64 12.05
CA PRO A 314 -26.39 3.64 12.59
C PRO A 314 -27.40 4.03 11.51
N ILE A 315 -28.53 3.33 11.46
CA ILE A 315 -29.63 3.63 10.54
C ILE A 315 -30.77 4.20 11.35
N LEU A 316 -31.01 5.50 11.25
CA LEU A 316 -32.17 6.17 11.84
C LEU A 316 -33.34 6.13 10.85
N THR A 317 -34.50 5.62 11.29
CA THR A 317 -35.67 5.50 10.40
C THR A 317 -36.86 6.33 10.84
N ALA A 318 -37.00 6.59 12.14
CA ALA A 318 -38.08 7.42 12.68
C ALA A 318 -37.72 7.99 14.05
N ALA A 319 -38.44 9.03 14.47
CA ALA A 319 -38.46 9.53 15.83
C ALA A 319 -39.90 9.68 16.31
N THR A 320 -40.13 9.62 17.61
CA THR A 320 -41.45 9.88 18.20
C THR A 320 -41.30 10.72 19.47
N PRO A 321 -41.95 11.90 19.54
CA PRO A 321 -42.75 12.51 18.47
C PRO A 321 -41.90 13.06 17.31
N MET A 322 -42.50 13.30 16.14
CA MET A 322 -41.90 14.07 15.02
C MET A 322 -42.34 15.55 15.01
N ASN A 323 -43.29 15.90 15.89
CA ASN A 323 -43.81 17.24 16.07
C ASN A 323 -43.65 17.64 17.54
N PHE A 324 -42.93 18.73 17.77
CA PHE A 324 -42.56 19.23 19.09
C PHE A 324 -43.23 20.56 19.38
N ASN A 325 -43.37 20.92 20.65
CA ASN A 325 -43.55 22.31 21.06
C ASN A 325 -42.26 22.76 21.76
N PRO A 326 -41.92 24.07 21.76
CA PRO A 326 -40.80 24.57 22.53
C PRO A 326 -40.92 24.18 24.02
N GLY A 327 -39.80 23.80 24.62
CA GLY A 327 -39.68 23.29 25.98
C GLY A 327 -39.02 21.91 26.02
N SER A 328 -39.05 21.31 27.21
CA SER A 328 -38.48 19.99 27.44
C SER A 328 -39.34 18.90 26.80
N ALA A 329 -38.70 18.02 26.03
CA ALA A 329 -39.34 16.89 25.38
C ALA A 329 -38.46 15.63 25.49
N THR A 330 -39.10 14.47 25.62
CA THR A 330 -38.42 13.18 25.44
C THR A 330 -38.69 12.68 24.04
N ILE A 331 -37.63 12.40 23.29
CA ILE A 331 -37.66 11.83 21.95
C ILE A 331 -37.26 10.36 22.05
N VAL A 332 -38.02 9.49 21.39
CA VAL A 332 -37.65 8.10 21.15
C VAL A 332 -37.25 7.95 19.69
N LEU A 333 -35.98 7.67 19.42
CA LEU A 333 -35.47 7.42 18.08
C LEU A 333 -35.53 5.92 17.81
N THR A 334 -36.07 5.55 16.65
CA THR A 334 -36.21 4.17 16.18
C THR A 334 -35.38 3.96 14.93
N GLY A 335 -34.71 2.81 14.85
CA GLY A 335 -33.80 2.52 13.78
C GLY A 335 -33.22 1.12 13.87
N SER A 336 -31.99 0.97 13.37
CA SER A 336 -31.22 -0.26 13.50
C SER A 336 -29.73 0.06 13.59
N GLN A 337 -28.94 -0.93 14.02
CA GLN A 337 -27.48 -0.82 14.16
C GLN A 337 -27.02 0.23 15.19
N PHE A 338 -27.87 0.58 16.16
CA PHE A 338 -27.44 1.37 17.31
C PHE A 338 -26.62 0.47 18.24
N ILE A 339 -25.57 1.03 18.85
CA ILE A 339 -24.72 0.30 19.81
C ILE A 339 -24.75 0.94 21.19
N ASN A 340 -24.30 0.18 22.20
CA ASN A 340 -24.13 0.74 23.53
C ASN A 340 -23.10 1.90 23.48
N GLY A 341 -23.45 3.05 24.06
CA GLY A 341 -22.67 4.28 23.94
C GLY A 341 -23.04 5.16 22.73
N ALA A 342 -23.99 4.75 21.88
CA ALA A 342 -24.54 5.62 20.84
C ALA A 342 -25.17 6.88 21.44
N GLN A 343 -25.00 8.00 20.76
CA GLN A 343 -25.49 9.31 21.16
C GLN A 343 -26.52 9.81 20.14
N VAL A 344 -27.58 10.43 20.63
CA VAL A 344 -28.48 11.25 19.80
C VAL A 344 -27.80 12.59 19.59
N LEU A 345 -27.77 13.05 18.34
CA LEU A 345 -27.39 14.40 17.98
C LEU A 345 -28.65 15.20 17.65
N VAL A 346 -28.70 16.44 18.14
CA VAL A 346 -29.77 17.41 17.86
C VAL A 346 -29.12 18.66 17.31
N ASP A 347 -29.48 19.03 16.08
CA ASP A 347 -28.82 20.11 15.33
C ASP A 347 -27.28 19.91 15.39
N GLY A 348 -26.82 18.69 15.11
CA GLY A 348 -25.40 18.28 15.16
C GLY A 348 -24.79 18.10 16.55
N SER A 349 -25.44 18.58 17.62
CA SER A 349 -24.88 18.55 18.99
C SER A 349 -25.31 17.31 19.79
N PRO A 350 -24.39 16.58 20.45
CA PRO A 350 -24.74 15.41 21.24
C PRO A 350 -25.55 15.77 22.48
N VAL A 351 -26.64 15.03 22.72
CA VAL A 351 -27.51 15.18 23.89
C VAL A 351 -27.47 13.95 24.80
N SER A 352 -27.91 14.13 26.05
CA SER A 352 -27.97 13.02 27.02
C SER A 352 -28.86 11.90 26.49
N THR A 353 -28.26 10.74 26.25
CA THR A 353 -28.88 9.64 25.52
C THR A 353 -28.97 8.39 26.39
N THR A 354 -30.13 7.75 26.38
CA THR A 354 -30.38 6.44 26.96
C THR A 354 -30.42 5.40 25.85
N PHE A 355 -29.49 4.45 25.87
CA PHE A 355 -29.52 3.30 24.98
C PHE A 355 -30.53 2.27 25.48
N ASN A 356 -31.61 2.04 24.72
CA ASN A 356 -32.62 1.03 25.06
C ASN A 356 -32.32 -0.31 24.38
N SER A 357 -32.03 -0.28 23.07
CA SER A 357 -31.71 -1.47 22.27
C SER A 357 -31.02 -1.08 20.97
N GLY A 358 -30.53 -2.07 20.22
CA GLY A 358 -29.92 -1.83 18.89
C GLY A 358 -30.85 -1.23 17.83
N GLY A 359 -32.15 -1.05 18.13
CA GLY A 359 -33.08 -0.33 17.29
C GLY A 359 -33.80 0.82 17.98
N GLN A 360 -33.41 1.19 19.21
CA GLN A 360 -34.07 2.28 19.92
C GLN A 360 -33.14 3.04 20.88
N LEU A 361 -33.16 4.37 20.77
CA LEU A 361 -32.58 5.31 21.74
C LEU A 361 -33.69 6.20 22.31
N ALA A 362 -33.47 6.74 23.51
CA ALA A 362 -34.27 7.82 24.05
C ALA A 362 -33.38 8.99 24.48
N ALA A 363 -33.79 10.22 24.21
CA ALA A 363 -33.08 11.42 24.66
C ALA A 363 -34.08 12.42 25.23
N THR A 364 -33.67 13.15 26.27
CA THR A 364 -34.41 14.32 26.77
C THR A 364 -33.71 15.56 26.25
N VAL A 365 -34.47 16.42 25.60
CA VAL A 365 -33.98 17.61 24.90
C VAL A 365 -34.80 18.81 25.34
N ASP A 366 -34.14 19.97 25.47
CA ASP A 366 -34.82 21.24 25.72
C ASP A 366 -34.82 22.04 24.41
N ILE A 367 -35.94 22.00 23.71
CA ILE A 367 -36.09 22.62 22.39
C ILE A 367 -36.51 24.07 22.58
N THR A 368 -35.66 25.02 22.19
CA THR A 368 -35.92 26.45 22.41
C THR A 368 -36.56 27.12 21.19
N ASN A 369 -36.21 26.68 19.98
CA ASN A 369 -36.56 27.37 18.75
C ASN A 369 -37.55 26.58 17.88
N PRO A 370 -38.72 27.17 17.51
CA PRO A 370 -39.59 26.61 16.48
C PRO A 370 -38.91 26.47 15.11
N GLY A 371 -39.38 25.55 14.27
CA GLY A 371 -38.83 25.27 12.94
C GLY A 371 -38.35 23.82 12.78
N ASN A 372 -37.48 23.57 11.80
CA ASN A 372 -36.88 22.25 11.59
C ASN A 372 -35.96 21.89 12.76
N LEU A 373 -35.94 20.63 13.17
CA LEU A 373 -35.04 20.08 14.16
C LEU A 373 -34.33 18.89 13.52
N ASP A 374 -33.02 19.00 13.35
CA ASP A 374 -32.23 17.89 12.81
C ASP A 374 -31.94 16.86 13.91
N LEU A 375 -32.14 15.59 13.58
CA LEU A 375 -31.92 14.45 14.47
C LEU A 375 -31.02 13.44 13.77
N GLN A 376 -29.93 13.07 14.44
CA GLN A 376 -29.06 11.98 14.00
C GLN A 376 -28.74 11.06 15.17
N VAL A 377 -28.18 9.90 14.85
CA VAL A 377 -27.56 8.98 15.81
C VAL A 377 -26.09 8.84 15.49
N LEU A 378 -25.20 9.09 16.45
CA LEU A 378 -23.77 8.83 16.36
C LEU A 378 -23.44 7.53 17.08
N ASN A 379 -22.90 6.56 16.35
CA ASN A 379 -22.23 5.43 16.97
C ASN A 379 -20.78 5.84 17.33
N PRO A 380 -20.28 5.51 18.54
CA PRO A 380 -18.93 5.85 18.96
C PRO A 380 -17.84 5.06 18.21
N ALA A 381 -16.57 5.43 18.45
CA ALA A 381 -15.39 4.69 18.00
C ALA A 381 -15.36 3.23 18.53
N PRO A 382 -14.66 2.29 17.84
CA PRO A 382 -13.88 2.47 16.61
C PRO A 382 -14.76 2.65 15.37
N GLY A 383 -14.32 3.53 14.46
CA GLY A 383 -15.06 3.88 13.23
C GLY A 383 -16.35 4.66 13.50
N PRO A 384 -16.29 5.83 14.17
CA PRO A 384 -17.48 6.62 14.46
C PRO A 384 -18.24 6.93 13.18
N ALA A 385 -19.57 6.85 13.25
CA ALA A 385 -20.45 7.13 12.12
C ALA A 385 -21.77 7.70 12.61
N THR A 386 -22.21 8.78 11.98
CA THR A 386 -23.55 9.35 12.16
C THR A 386 -24.54 8.64 11.25
N SER A 387 -25.81 8.60 11.63
CA SER A 387 -26.89 8.24 10.73
C SER A 387 -27.13 9.38 9.74
N ALA A 388 -27.89 9.11 8.70
CA ALA A 388 -28.48 10.20 7.93
C ALA A 388 -29.44 11.03 8.82
N ASP A 389 -29.63 12.28 8.42
CA ASP A 389 -30.48 13.26 9.09
C ASP A 389 -31.95 12.82 9.05
N LEU A 390 -32.64 13.05 10.16
CA LEU A 390 -34.09 12.92 10.25
C LEU A 390 -34.68 14.25 10.73
N ILE A 391 -35.26 14.99 9.80
CA ILE A 391 -35.80 16.32 10.09
C ILE A 391 -37.19 16.23 10.75
N ALA A 392 -37.27 16.65 12.01
CA ALA A 392 -38.53 16.83 12.73
C ALA A 392 -39.01 18.29 12.71
N THR A 393 -40.24 18.54 13.14
CA THR A 393 -40.85 19.88 13.18
C THR A 393 -41.10 20.34 14.61
N VAL A 394 -40.72 21.56 14.93
CA VAL A 394 -41.04 22.24 16.19
C VAL A 394 -42.09 23.31 15.90
N ASN A 395 -43.27 23.14 16.47
CA ASN A 395 -44.42 24.03 16.31
C ASN A 395 -44.13 25.44 16.81
N GLY A 396 -44.72 26.41 16.12
CA GLY A 396 -44.60 27.82 16.43
C GLY A 396 -44.16 28.61 15.21
N THR A 397 -43.99 29.91 15.38
CA THR A 397 -43.38 30.75 14.34
C THR A 397 -41.87 30.61 14.46
N PRO A 398 -41.16 30.12 13.42
CA PRO A 398 -39.71 30.07 13.44
C PRO A 398 -39.15 31.46 13.78
N PRO A 399 -38.10 31.54 14.63
CA PRO A 399 -37.47 32.81 14.91
C PRO A 399 -36.98 33.43 13.60
N THR A 400 -37.14 34.75 13.48
CA THR A 400 -36.63 35.46 12.31
C THR A 400 -35.10 35.34 12.33
N PRO A 401 -34.48 34.78 11.26
CA PRO A 401 -33.04 34.67 11.19
C PRO A 401 -32.38 36.04 11.33
N ILE A 402 -31.34 36.13 12.17
CA ILE A 402 -30.53 37.35 12.30
C ILE A 402 -29.51 37.47 11.16
N VAL A 403 -29.14 36.33 10.57
CA VAL A 403 -28.41 36.20 9.31
C VAL A 403 -29.28 35.37 8.37
N SER A 404 -29.41 35.77 7.10
CA SER A 404 -30.20 34.97 6.17
C SER A 404 -29.54 33.60 5.94
N PRO A 405 -30.32 32.51 5.70
CA PRO A 405 -29.72 31.20 5.43
C PRO A 405 -28.72 31.19 4.28
N GLY A 406 -28.95 32.00 3.23
CA GLY A 406 -28.00 32.16 2.12
C GLY A 406 -26.70 32.82 2.56
N ASP A 407 -26.75 33.91 3.34
CA ASP A 407 -25.54 34.55 3.87
C ASP A 407 -24.78 33.63 4.84
N ALA A 408 -25.51 32.82 5.62
CA ALA A 408 -24.94 31.81 6.50
C ALA A 408 -24.20 30.72 5.72
N ALA A 409 -24.84 30.14 4.69
CA ALA A 409 -24.22 29.14 3.82
C ALA A 409 -22.97 29.70 3.13
N ARG A 410 -23.04 30.90 2.55
CA ARG A 410 -21.89 31.57 1.92
C ARG A 410 -20.72 31.79 2.88
N PHE A 411 -21.01 32.20 4.11
CA PHE A 411 -19.99 32.30 5.16
C PHE A 411 -19.33 30.94 5.42
N LEU A 412 -20.11 29.87 5.50
CA LEU A 412 -19.62 28.52 5.76
C LEU A 412 -18.81 27.93 4.60
N GLU A 413 -19.13 28.25 3.35
CA GLU A 413 -18.31 27.87 2.19
C GLU A 413 -16.87 28.42 2.28
N GLN A 414 -16.69 29.57 2.93
CA GLN A 414 -15.39 30.21 3.14
C GLN A 414 -14.72 29.79 4.45
N ALA A 415 -15.52 29.54 5.48
CA ALA A 415 -15.07 29.21 6.83
C ALA A 415 -14.90 27.71 7.08
N THR A 416 -15.39 26.83 6.20
CA THR A 416 -15.38 25.37 6.39
C THR A 416 -15.09 24.62 5.08
N PHE A 417 -15.09 23.29 5.11
CA PHE A 417 -15.05 22.45 3.90
C PHE A 417 -16.42 22.28 3.19
N GLY A 418 -17.49 22.93 3.67
CA GLY A 418 -18.83 22.87 3.08
C GLY A 418 -19.94 23.15 4.09
N ALA A 419 -21.05 23.73 3.67
CA ALA A 419 -22.16 24.00 4.59
C ALA A 419 -22.93 22.71 4.96
N THR A 420 -23.37 22.62 6.21
CA THR A 420 -24.36 21.64 6.67
C THR A 420 -25.62 22.37 7.15
N ASP A 421 -26.78 21.71 7.23
CA ASP A 421 -27.98 22.35 7.77
C ASP A 421 -27.80 22.83 9.20
N ALA A 422 -27.14 22.04 10.04
CA ALA A 422 -26.85 22.38 11.42
C ALA A 422 -26.02 23.68 11.50
N ASP A 423 -24.92 23.76 10.73
CA ASP A 423 -24.09 24.96 10.68
C ASP A 423 -24.87 26.17 10.13
N VAL A 424 -25.63 26.01 9.05
CA VAL A 424 -26.42 27.10 8.45
C VAL A 424 -27.44 27.62 9.45
N ARG A 425 -28.12 26.73 10.16
CA ARG A 425 -29.09 27.09 11.21
C ARG A 425 -28.42 27.83 12.35
N ASP A 426 -27.30 27.32 12.86
CA ASP A 426 -26.56 27.93 13.97
C ASP A 426 -26.10 29.34 13.65
N VAL A 427 -25.51 29.55 12.46
CA VAL A 427 -25.10 30.88 11.99
C VAL A 427 -26.32 31.77 11.76
N SER A 428 -27.41 31.24 11.20
CA SER A 428 -28.65 32.00 10.94
C SER A 428 -29.30 32.52 12.22
N LEU A 429 -29.25 31.75 13.30
CA LEU A 429 -29.91 32.05 14.57
C LEU A 429 -29.03 32.82 15.55
N ASN A 430 -27.72 32.56 15.57
CA ASN A 430 -26.80 33.11 16.56
C ASN A 430 -25.78 34.11 15.98
N GLY A 431 -25.62 34.13 14.65
CA GLY A 431 -24.78 35.06 13.92
C GLY A 431 -23.33 34.59 13.77
N PHE A 432 -22.61 35.23 12.84
CA PHE A 432 -21.25 34.84 12.46
C PHE A 432 -20.26 34.83 13.63
N GLN A 433 -20.25 35.89 14.46
CA GLN A 433 -19.29 36.01 15.56
C GLN A 433 -19.49 34.91 16.61
N TRP A 434 -20.74 34.59 16.95
CA TRP A 434 -21.03 33.53 17.91
C TRP A 434 -20.49 32.18 17.40
N TRP A 435 -20.71 31.87 16.12
CA TRP A 435 -20.22 30.62 15.53
C TRP A 435 -18.69 30.56 15.49
N LEU A 436 -18.03 31.68 15.15
CA LEU A 436 -16.57 31.78 15.21
C LEU A 436 -16.06 31.52 16.64
N ASP A 437 -16.69 32.11 17.65
CA ASP A 437 -16.31 31.91 19.06
C ASP A 437 -16.44 30.44 19.48
N GLN A 438 -17.48 29.73 19.01
CA GLN A 438 -17.61 28.28 19.25
C GLN A 438 -16.47 27.50 18.59
N GLN A 439 -16.17 27.80 17.33
CA GLN A 439 -15.15 27.11 16.56
C GLN A 439 -13.73 27.32 17.11
N PHE A 440 -13.43 28.52 17.61
CA PHE A 440 -12.15 28.79 18.28
C PHE A 440 -12.00 28.03 19.60
N ALA A 441 -13.10 27.76 20.30
CA ALA A 441 -13.11 27.03 21.56
C ALA A 441 -13.01 25.49 21.40
N LEU A 442 -13.27 24.96 20.20
CA LEU A 442 -13.18 23.53 19.94
C LEU A 442 -11.72 23.03 20.01
N PRO A 443 -11.47 21.88 20.69
CA PRO A 443 -10.18 21.20 20.63
C PRO A 443 -9.80 20.87 19.18
N ALA A 444 -8.51 20.92 18.87
CA ALA A 444 -8.01 20.56 17.55
C ALA A 444 -8.19 19.05 17.31
N THR A 445 -8.74 18.69 16.14
CA THR A 445 -8.75 17.30 15.65
C THR A 445 -7.44 17.02 14.90
N ALA A 446 -6.65 16.06 15.40
CA ALA A 446 -5.31 15.73 14.89
C ALA A 446 -5.33 14.57 13.87
N THR A 447 -4.58 14.71 12.78
CA THR A 447 -4.39 13.78 11.65
C THR A 447 -3.43 12.65 11.98
N GLU A 448 -2.33 12.95 12.67
CA GLU A 448 -1.26 11.98 12.95
C GLU A 448 -1.75 10.75 13.72
N PRO A 449 -2.61 10.84 14.75
CA PRO A 449 -3.06 9.65 15.47
C PRO A 449 -3.81 8.66 14.59
N ALA A 450 -4.61 9.14 13.62
CA ALA A 450 -5.31 8.27 12.68
C ALA A 450 -4.32 7.56 11.74
N VAL A 451 -3.30 8.29 11.27
CA VAL A 451 -2.23 7.74 10.43
C VAL A 451 -1.38 6.73 11.20
N GLU A 452 -1.01 7.01 12.46
CA GLU A 452 -0.27 6.07 13.31
C GLU A 452 -1.04 4.76 13.47
N GLN A 453 -2.34 4.83 13.77
CA GLN A 453 -3.16 3.62 13.88
C GLN A 453 -3.21 2.86 12.56
N ALA A 454 -3.40 3.54 11.44
CA ALA A 454 -3.41 2.92 10.13
C ALA A 454 -2.05 2.25 9.79
N VAL A 455 -0.93 2.91 10.12
CA VAL A 455 0.42 2.34 9.94
C VAL A 455 0.61 1.10 10.78
N ILE A 456 0.18 1.09 12.05
CA ILE A 456 0.27 -0.07 12.95
C ILE A 456 -0.57 -1.27 12.44
N VAL A 457 -1.73 -0.99 11.84
CA VAL A 457 -2.59 -2.04 11.26
C VAL A 457 -1.96 -2.60 9.98
N ASN A 458 -1.43 -1.75 9.10
CA ASN A 458 -0.85 -2.21 7.83
C ASN A 458 0.55 -2.81 7.99
N ASN A 459 1.30 -2.39 9.01
CA ASN A 459 2.68 -2.81 9.26
C ASN A 459 2.81 -3.22 10.74
N PRO A 460 2.51 -4.49 11.08
CA PRO A 460 2.49 -4.94 12.47
C PRO A 460 3.86 -4.71 13.14
N PRO A 461 3.88 -4.17 14.38
CA PRO A 461 5.12 -3.88 15.08
C PRO A 461 5.96 -5.14 15.29
N CYS A 462 7.27 -4.98 15.11
CA CYS A 462 8.24 -6.03 15.31
C CYS A 462 8.34 -6.36 16.80
N ALA A 463 9.12 -7.40 17.16
CA ALA A 463 9.35 -7.73 18.57
C ALA A 463 9.73 -6.47 19.37
N SER A 464 9.19 -6.31 20.59
CA SER A 464 9.35 -5.08 21.40
C SER A 464 10.80 -4.61 21.64
N GLY A 465 11.81 -5.46 21.38
CA GLY A 465 13.23 -5.12 21.45
C GLY A 465 13.91 -4.80 20.11
N ASP A 466 13.21 -4.93 18.98
CA ASP A 466 13.74 -4.65 17.64
C ASP A 466 13.46 -3.20 17.25
N VAL A 467 14.25 -2.30 17.84
CA VAL A 467 14.12 -0.84 17.65
C VAL A 467 14.31 -0.46 16.18
N LYS A 468 15.17 -1.16 15.42
CA LYS A 468 15.41 -0.87 14.00
C LYS A 468 14.24 -1.26 13.13
N CYS A 469 13.65 -2.42 13.39
CA CYS A 469 12.47 -2.87 12.67
C CYS A 469 11.26 -1.98 13.00
N ASN A 470 11.09 -1.60 14.27
CA ASN A 470 10.05 -0.64 14.66
C ASN A 470 10.29 0.78 14.11
N ALA A 471 11.55 1.20 13.89
CA ALA A 471 11.89 2.48 13.23
C ALA A 471 11.50 2.46 11.76
N ALA A 472 11.79 1.36 11.06
CA ALA A 472 11.46 1.22 9.66
C ALA A 472 9.95 1.33 9.38
N LEU A 473 9.08 1.06 10.36
CA LEU A 473 7.61 1.21 10.24
C LEU A 473 7.17 2.66 10.02
N PHE A 474 7.91 3.64 10.57
CA PHE A 474 7.46 5.03 10.65
C PHE A 474 8.14 5.97 9.65
N VAL A 475 9.35 5.63 9.19
CA VAL A 475 10.23 6.54 8.42
C VAL A 475 10.76 5.94 7.10
N GLN A 476 10.37 4.71 6.74
CA GLN A 476 10.73 4.05 5.47
C GLN A 476 9.56 3.30 4.83
N ASN A 477 8.36 3.87 4.93
CA ASN A 477 7.15 3.21 4.48
C ASN A 477 6.77 3.69 3.06
N ASP A 478 7.44 3.15 2.05
CA ASP A 478 7.43 3.58 0.66
C ASP A 478 6.11 3.38 -0.12
N LYS A 479 4.99 3.04 0.56
CA LYS A 479 3.73 2.60 -0.09
C LYS A 479 2.43 3.06 0.58
N ASN A 480 2.44 4.10 1.43
CA ASN A 480 1.30 4.38 2.31
C ASN A 480 0.81 5.85 2.32
N ASP A 481 1.04 6.61 1.24
CA ASP A 481 0.41 7.94 1.05
C ASP A 481 -1.12 7.86 1.16
N ASP A 482 -1.73 6.77 0.69
CA ASP A 482 -3.15 6.50 0.84
C ASP A 482 -3.62 6.61 2.30
N LEU A 483 -2.81 6.21 3.30
CA LEU A 483 -3.19 6.28 4.71
C LEU A 483 -3.29 7.73 5.22
N VAL A 484 -2.45 8.62 4.68
CA VAL A 484 -2.46 10.03 5.06
C VAL A 484 -3.62 10.74 4.35
N GLN A 485 -3.88 10.39 3.08
CA GLN A 485 -5.02 10.91 2.33
C GLN A 485 -6.35 10.48 2.98
N ASP A 486 -6.48 9.22 3.36
CA ASP A 486 -7.63 8.66 4.08
C ASP A 486 -7.91 9.43 5.38
N ALA A 487 -6.87 9.68 6.19
CA ALA A 487 -6.98 10.46 7.42
C ALA A 487 -7.36 11.94 7.17
N PHE A 488 -6.80 12.56 6.12
CA PHE A 488 -7.15 13.92 5.70
C PHE A 488 -8.64 14.03 5.34
N TRP A 489 -9.16 13.08 4.54
CA TRP A 489 -10.57 13.08 4.14
C TRP A 489 -11.51 12.80 5.29
N GLN A 490 -11.16 11.86 6.16
CA GLN A 490 -11.94 11.62 7.37
C GLN A 490 -12.11 12.91 8.18
N GLN A 491 -11.05 13.66 8.40
CA GLN A 491 -11.08 14.85 9.25
C GLN A 491 -11.72 16.06 8.59
N SER A 492 -11.37 16.32 7.33
CA SER A 492 -11.95 17.42 6.57
C SER A 492 -13.48 17.30 6.50
N LEU A 493 -14.01 16.07 6.40
CA LEU A 493 -15.44 15.81 6.28
C LEU A 493 -16.18 15.71 7.61
N THR A 494 -15.55 15.19 8.67
CA THR A 494 -16.26 14.81 9.91
C THR A 494 -15.82 15.53 11.18
N ALA A 495 -14.68 16.23 11.17
CA ALA A 495 -14.19 16.90 12.37
C ALA A 495 -15.09 18.09 12.76
N PRO A 496 -15.36 18.30 14.06
CA PRO A 496 -16.23 19.40 14.51
C PRO A 496 -15.58 20.78 14.41
N ASP A 497 -14.25 20.87 14.46
CA ASP A 497 -13.44 22.10 14.41
C ASP A 497 -13.21 22.58 12.96
N GLN A 498 -14.28 22.65 12.17
CA GLN A 498 -14.24 22.93 10.73
C GLN A 498 -13.52 24.22 10.35
N LEU A 499 -13.61 25.28 11.16
CA LEU A 499 -12.84 26.50 10.93
C LEU A 499 -11.33 26.23 10.99
N ARG A 500 -10.90 25.44 11.97
CA ARG A 500 -9.48 25.08 12.12
C ARG A 500 -9.04 24.21 10.95
N GLN A 501 -9.83 23.23 10.53
CA GLN A 501 -9.52 22.39 9.38
C GLN A 501 -9.38 23.24 8.09
N ARG A 502 -10.29 24.20 7.87
CA ARG A 502 -10.24 25.08 6.69
C ARG A 502 -9.04 26.03 6.69
N VAL A 503 -8.69 26.59 7.84
CA VAL A 503 -7.51 27.46 8.02
C VAL A 503 -6.21 26.65 7.89
N LYS A 504 -6.15 25.46 8.52
CA LYS A 504 -5.03 24.51 8.42
C LYS A 504 -4.77 24.12 6.96
N TYR A 505 -5.82 23.84 6.18
CA TYR A 505 -5.71 23.63 4.74
C TYR A 505 -5.12 24.85 4.03
N ALA A 506 -5.66 26.06 4.23
CA ALA A 506 -5.12 27.28 3.61
C ALA A 506 -3.64 27.52 3.97
N LEU A 507 -3.25 27.31 5.23
CA LEU A 507 -1.86 27.41 5.67
C LEU A 507 -0.96 26.39 4.98
N SER A 508 -1.44 25.16 4.74
CA SER A 508 -0.67 24.14 4.00
C SER A 508 -0.41 24.54 2.53
N GLN A 509 -1.23 25.44 1.97
CA GLN A 509 -1.02 25.99 0.63
C GLN A 509 0.00 27.14 0.61
N LEU A 510 0.27 27.77 1.76
CA LEU A 510 1.28 28.82 1.92
C LEU A 510 2.63 28.27 2.37
N PHE A 511 2.61 27.38 3.35
CA PHE A 511 3.78 26.68 3.88
C PHE A 511 3.84 25.29 3.26
N VAL A 512 4.16 25.25 1.97
CA VAL A 512 4.07 24.04 1.14
C VAL A 512 5.16 23.03 1.51
N ILE A 513 4.74 21.80 1.78
CA ILE A 513 5.56 20.59 1.60
C ILE A 513 4.88 19.73 0.53
N SER A 514 5.62 18.81 -0.08
CA SER A 514 5.04 17.87 -1.03
C SER A 514 5.65 16.47 -0.93
N SER A 515 4.79 15.46 -0.92
CA SER A 515 5.16 14.05 -1.10
C SER A 515 5.29 13.68 -2.59
N ASN A 516 4.96 14.59 -3.51
CA ASN A 516 5.14 14.39 -4.94
C ASN A 516 6.62 14.58 -5.32
N ASN A 517 7.23 13.52 -5.86
CA ASN A 517 8.64 13.45 -6.28
C ASN A 517 9.69 13.56 -5.17
N THR A 518 9.31 13.40 -3.90
CA THR A 518 10.26 13.33 -2.77
C THR A 518 10.21 11.93 -2.15
N SER A 519 11.18 11.06 -2.48
CA SER A 519 11.20 9.70 -1.91
C SER A 519 11.33 9.69 -0.39
N THR A 520 11.81 10.79 0.21
CA THR A 520 11.98 10.94 1.66
C THR A 520 10.69 11.35 2.37
N ILE A 521 9.96 12.38 1.93
CA ILE A 521 8.72 12.79 2.62
C ILE A 521 7.61 11.76 2.38
N GLN A 522 7.48 11.26 1.15
CA GLN A 522 6.50 10.24 0.79
C GLN A 522 6.59 8.96 1.64
N SER A 523 7.75 8.68 2.23
CA SER A 523 7.96 7.50 3.09
C SER A 523 7.79 7.79 4.59
N MET A 524 7.32 9.00 4.94
CA MET A 524 7.13 9.50 6.31
C MET A 524 5.67 9.95 6.54
N PRO A 525 4.68 9.05 6.42
CA PRO A 525 3.26 9.41 6.47
C PRO A 525 2.86 10.09 7.80
N ARG A 526 3.48 9.69 8.91
CA ARG A 526 3.29 10.35 10.21
C ARG A 526 3.88 11.76 10.24
N GLY A 527 5.04 11.95 9.61
CA GLY A 527 5.68 13.26 9.48
C GLY A 527 4.80 14.23 8.68
N GLU A 528 4.20 13.78 7.58
CA GLU A 528 3.25 14.58 6.79
C GLU A 528 2.03 14.98 7.63
N ALA A 529 1.40 14.02 8.31
CA ALA A 529 0.25 14.27 9.18
C ALA A 529 0.61 15.18 10.37
N GLY A 530 1.77 14.97 10.98
CA GLY A 530 2.29 15.77 12.09
C GLY A 530 2.62 17.20 11.67
N TYR A 531 3.17 17.40 10.47
CA TYR A 531 3.37 18.73 9.90
C TYR A 531 2.04 19.46 9.71
N TYR A 532 1.04 18.76 9.18
CA TYR A 532 -0.30 19.32 9.03
C TYR A 532 -0.87 19.69 10.41
N ASP A 533 -0.79 18.80 11.40
CA ASP A 533 -1.27 19.04 12.76
C ASP A 533 -0.61 20.24 13.43
N MET A 534 0.70 20.45 13.20
CA MET A 534 1.41 21.65 13.66
C MET A 534 0.76 22.92 13.09
N LEU A 535 0.44 22.96 11.78
CA LEU A 535 -0.26 24.11 11.19
C LEU A 535 -1.65 24.32 11.84
N GLY A 536 -2.33 23.25 12.24
CA GLY A 536 -3.64 23.30 12.91
C GLY A 536 -3.56 23.80 14.36
N ALA A 537 -2.50 23.42 15.07
CA ALA A 537 -2.20 23.91 16.42
C ALA A 537 -1.94 25.42 16.41
N ASP A 538 -1.22 25.91 15.40
CA ASP A 538 -0.88 27.32 15.24
C ASP A 538 -1.94 28.15 14.49
N ALA A 539 -2.96 27.53 13.91
CA ALA A 539 -3.98 28.19 13.07
C ALA A 539 -4.62 29.42 13.73
N PHE A 540 -4.78 29.41 15.05
CA PHE A 540 -5.34 30.51 15.85
C PHE A 540 -4.32 31.16 16.80
N GLY A 541 -3.05 30.79 16.68
CA GLY A 541 -1.96 31.26 17.52
C GLY A 541 -1.35 32.57 17.03
N ASN A 542 -0.02 32.63 17.05
CA ASN A 542 0.73 33.80 16.59
C ASN A 542 1.59 33.45 15.38
N PHE A 543 1.60 34.30 14.34
CA PHE A 543 2.39 34.09 13.14
C PHE A 543 3.88 33.88 13.43
N ARG A 544 4.44 34.55 14.45
CA ARG A 544 5.85 34.36 14.80
C ARG A 544 6.15 32.94 15.29
N GLN A 545 5.22 32.34 16.03
CA GLN A 545 5.32 30.95 16.50
C GLN A 545 5.16 29.99 15.33
N LEU A 546 4.11 30.18 14.51
CA LEU A 546 3.89 29.42 13.28
C LEU A 546 5.13 29.40 12.38
N LEU A 547 5.76 30.56 12.15
CA LEU A 547 6.97 30.65 11.34
C LEU A 547 8.10 29.81 11.93
N GLN A 548 8.27 29.80 13.25
CA GLN A 548 9.30 29.00 13.91
C GLN A 548 9.05 27.50 13.79
N ASP A 549 7.81 27.08 14.00
CA ASP A 549 7.46 25.67 14.00
C ASP A 549 7.49 25.11 12.58
N VAL A 550 7.15 25.93 11.58
CA VAL A 550 7.45 25.64 10.16
C VAL A 550 8.96 25.55 9.92
N THR A 551 9.76 26.53 10.38
CA THR A 551 11.23 26.51 10.18
C THR A 551 11.89 25.27 10.78
N LEU A 552 11.45 24.84 11.95
CA LEU A 552 12.03 23.71 12.66
C LEU A 552 11.33 22.38 12.37
N SER A 553 10.32 22.36 11.48
CA SER A 553 9.69 21.12 11.05
C SER A 553 10.69 20.26 10.27
N PRO A 554 10.86 18.97 10.60
CA PRO A 554 11.70 18.08 9.81
C PRO A 554 11.18 17.91 8.38
N MET A 555 9.86 17.93 8.16
CA MET A 555 9.29 17.82 6.80
C MET A 555 9.62 19.05 5.94
N MET A 556 9.52 20.25 6.51
CA MET A 556 9.93 21.47 5.83
C MET A 556 11.44 21.49 5.59
N GLY A 557 12.21 21.04 6.58
CA GLY A 557 13.66 20.92 6.50
C GLY A 557 14.11 19.97 5.39
N GLN A 558 13.42 18.84 5.20
CA GLN A 558 13.63 17.93 4.07
C GLN A 558 13.24 18.58 2.74
N PHE A 559 12.06 19.20 2.68
CA PHE A 559 11.51 19.75 1.44
C PHE A 559 12.38 20.88 0.86
N LEU A 560 12.93 21.72 1.72
CA LEU A 560 13.74 22.90 1.34
C LEU A 560 15.21 22.81 1.76
N SER A 561 15.70 21.59 1.96
CA SER A 561 17.11 21.27 2.24
C SER A 561 17.77 22.05 3.40
N MET A 562 16.98 22.48 4.39
CA MET A 562 17.51 23.04 5.65
C MET A 562 18.00 21.94 6.61
N GLN A 563 17.33 20.78 6.62
CA GLN A 563 17.75 19.65 7.44
C GLN A 563 19.13 19.18 6.98
N GLY A 564 20.11 19.19 7.88
CA GLY A 564 21.49 18.79 7.57
C GLY A 564 22.29 19.85 6.79
N ASN A 565 21.80 21.10 6.70
CA ASN A 565 22.54 22.21 6.10
C ASN A 565 23.78 22.53 6.96
N ASP A 566 24.96 22.18 6.47
CA ASP A 566 26.22 22.39 7.21
C ASP A 566 26.78 23.79 6.97
N LYS A 567 27.60 24.27 7.88
CA LYS A 567 28.33 25.53 7.73
C LYS A 567 29.24 25.49 6.51
N GLY A 568 29.41 26.64 5.88
CA GLY A 568 30.32 26.80 4.75
C GLY A 568 31.78 26.49 5.11
N ASN A 569 32.54 26.02 4.13
CA ASN A 569 33.98 25.83 4.20
C ASN A 569 34.64 26.37 2.91
N ALA A 570 35.94 26.11 2.71
CA ALA A 570 36.68 26.63 1.56
C ALA A 570 36.13 26.20 0.18
N ASN A 571 35.30 25.15 0.11
CA ASN A 571 34.82 24.56 -1.13
C ASN A 571 33.29 24.49 -1.23
N THR A 572 32.55 24.79 -0.16
CA THR A 572 31.09 24.68 -0.12
C THR A 572 30.51 25.84 0.66
N ASP A 573 29.51 26.50 0.08
CA ASP A 573 28.67 27.48 0.76
C ASP A 573 27.48 26.77 1.44
N PRO A 574 26.86 27.36 2.48
CA PRO A 574 25.59 26.89 3.02
C PRO A 574 24.48 26.81 1.95
N ASP A 575 23.55 25.87 2.11
CA ASP A 575 22.38 25.78 1.24
C ASP A 575 21.47 27.03 1.40
N GLU A 576 21.13 27.65 0.28
CA GLU A 576 20.36 28.90 0.20
C GLU A 576 18.84 28.66 0.02
N ASN A 577 18.38 27.42 -0.19
CA ASN A 577 17.01 27.13 -0.61
C ASN A 577 15.98 27.59 0.43
N TYR A 578 16.03 27.07 1.66
CA TYR A 578 15.15 27.55 2.73
C TYR A 578 15.30 29.06 3.00
N ALA A 579 16.52 29.59 2.95
CA ALA A 579 16.77 31.02 3.17
C ALA A 579 16.09 31.91 2.11
N ARG A 580 15.95 31.42 0.88
CA ARG A 580 15.23 32.08 -0.20
C ARG A 580 13.72 31.97 0.01
N GLU A 581 13.20 30.77 0.24
CA GLU A 581 11.77 30.54 0.30
C GLU A 581 11.13 31.12 1.58
N VAL A 582 11.84 31.13 2.71
CA VAL A 582 11.34 31.77 3.94
C VAL A 582 11.13 33.28 3.74
N GLN A 583 11.95 33.93 2.92
CA GLN A 583 11.76 35.33 2.54
C GLN A 583 10.68 35.47 1.46
N GLN A 584 10.80 34.70 0.38
CA GLN A 584 10.04 34.88 -0.85
C GLN A 584 8.60 34.37 -0.78
N LEU A 585 8.39 33.18 -0.22
CA LEU A 585 7.09 32.50 -0.23
C LEU A 585 6.37 32.64 1.10
N PHE A 586 7.10 32.61 2.21
CA PHE A 586 6.49 32.47 3.53
C PHE A 586 6.29 33.80 4.26
N THR A 587 7.06 34.84 3.94
CA THR A 587 7.03 36.08 4.76
C THR A 587 6.94 37.38 3.98
N ILE A 588 7.94 37.75 3.18
CA ILE A 588 8.10 39.12 2.70
C ILE A 588 7.99 39.24 1.18
N GLY A 589 7.77 38.16 0.42
CA GLY A 589 7.56 38.25 -1.01
C GLY A 589 8.80 38.72 -1.79
N LEU A 590 8.67 38.85 -3.11
CA LEU A 590 9.71 39.40 -3.99
C LEU A 590 9.78 40.93 -3.98
N TRP A 591 8.64 41.59 -3.73
CA TRP A 591 8.46 43.01 -3.96
C TRP A 591 7.94 43.69 -2.71
N GLN A 592 8.46 44.88 -2.42
CA GLN A 592 7.95 45.70 -1.33
C GLN A 592 6.53 46.14 -1.68
N LEU A 593 5.68 46.15 -0.65
CA LEU A 593 4.27 46.45 -0.72
C LEU A 593 3.96 47.67 0.14
N ASN A 594 2.93 48.38 -0.27
CA ASN A 594 2.15 49.25 0.60
C ASN A 594 1.27 48.37 1.51
N ASP A 595 0.72 48.97 2.57
CA ASP A 595 -0.16 48.25 3.49
C ASP A 595 -1.41 47.68 2.81
N ASP A 596 -1.80 48.28 1.68
CA ASP A 596 -2.92 47.87 0.83
C ASP A 596 -2.57 46.73 -0.15
N GLY A 597 -1.37 46.15 -0.04
CA GLY A 597 -0.92 45.04 -0.90
C GLY A 597 -0.49 45.44 -2.31
N THR A 598 -0.56 46.72 -2.67
CA THR A 598 -0.01 47.21 -3.96
C THR A 598 1.51 47.29 -3.90
N GLN A 599 2.17 47.07 -5.05
CA GLN A 599 3.63 47.16 -5.12
C GLN A 599 4.11 48.60 -4.91
N LYS A 600 5.15 48.77 -4.09
CA LYS A 600 5.92 50.00 -4.02
C LYS A 600 6.81 50.13 -5.25
N LEU A 601 6.74 51.29 -5.88
CA LEU A 601 7.51 51.60 -7.08
C LEU A 601 8.61 52.60 -6.76
N ASP A 602 9.75 52.46 -7.42
CA ASP A 602 10.84 53.44 -7.38
C ASP A 602 10.47 54.72 -8.16
N GLY A 603 11.38 55.70 -8.19
CA GLY A 603 11.18 56.95 -8.96
C GLY A 603 11.04 56.77 -10.48
N ASN A 604 11.32 55.57 -11.01
CA ASN A 604 11.19 55.20 -12.42
C ASN A 604 9.94 54.34 -12.70
N GLY A 605 9.14 54.02 -11.68
CA GLY A 605 7.94 53.19 -11.81
C GLY A 605 8.21 51.68 -11.77
N ASN A 606 9.40 51.22 -11.39
CA ASN A 606 9.71 49.79 -11.25
C ASN A 606 9.41 49.29 -9.83
N PRO A 607 8.93 48.05 -9.66
CA PRO A 607 8.77 47.44 -8.34
C PRO A 607 10.10 47.37 -7.57
N ILE A 608 10.05 47.70 -6.28
CA ILE A 608 11.23 47.68 -5.40
C ILE A 608 11.39 46.28 -4.80
N PRO A 609 12.55 45.61 -4.94
CA PRO A 609 12.77 44.29 -4.34
C PRO A 609 12.81 44.37 -2.79
N THR A 610 12.34 43.32 -2.13
CA THR A 610 12.35 43.17 -0.66
C THR A 610 13.69 42.74 -0.11
N TYR A 611 14.44 41.94 -0.87
CA TYR A 611 15.74 41.40 -0.47
C TYR A 611 16.67 41.28 -1.69
N SER A 612 17.95 41.09 -1.42
CA SER A 612 19.03 40.86 -2.37
C SER A 612 19.64 39.48 -2.17
N ASN A 613 20.53 39.07 -3.07
CA ASN A 613 21.24 37.80 -2.88
C ASN A 613 22.20 37.83 -1.67
N THR A 614 22.62 39.00 -1.19
CA THR A 614 23.41 39.12 0.04
C THR A 614 22.58 38.70 1.25
N ASP A 615 21.32 39.11 1.31
CA ASP A 615 20.41 38.75 2.40
C ASP A 615 20.13 37.25 2.43
N VAL A 616 19.98 36.62 1.25
CA VAL A 616 19.85 35.16 1.13
C VAL A 616 21.08 34.45 1.70
N LYS A 617 22.29 34.91 1.37
CA LYS A 617 23.54 34.32 1.89
C LYS A 617 23.69 34.49 3.40
N GLY A 618 23.34 35.65 3.94
CA GLY A 618 23.35 35.90 5.38
C GLY A 618 22.40 34.97 6.12
N LEU A 619 21.16 34.84 5.64
CA LEU A 619 20.18 33.91 6.21
C LEU A 619 20.56 32.44 6.00
N ALA A 620 21.15 32.07 4.87
CA ALA A 620 21.64 30.71 4.64
C ALA A 620 22.64 30.29 5.73
N ALA A 621 23.53 31.21 6.14
CA ALA A 621 24.42 30.97 7.27
C ALA A 621 23.70 30.82 8.62
N VAL A 622 22.57 31.53 8.84
CA VAL A 622 21.73 31.37 10.04
C VAL A 622 21.11 29.97 10.11
N PHE A 623 20.65 29.45 8.97
CA PHE A 623 19.94 28.17 8.91
C PHE A 623 20.86 26.94 8.84
N THR A 624 22.16 27.10 9.11
CA THR A 624 23.10 25.98 9.25
C THR A 624 23.03 25.33 10.62
N GLY A 625 23.42 24.06 10.73
CA GLY A 625 23.53 23.36 12.00
C GLY A 625 22.18 22.93 12.59
N TRP A 626 21.16 22.68 11.76
CA TRP A 626 19.88 22.11 12.18
C TRP A 626 19.68 20.73 11.54
N SER A 627 19.34 19.72 12.34
CA SER A 627 19.10 18.37 11.84
C SER A 627 18.12 17.63 12.76
N TRP A 628 17.91 16.33 12.49
CA TRP A 628 17.04 15.44 13.24
C TRP A 628 17.24 15.56 14.75
N ASN A 629 16.12 15.60 15.47
CA ASN A 629 16.13 15.63 16.92
C ASN A 629 16.29 14.22 17.46
N ILE A 630 17.48 13.95 17.99
CA ILE A 630 17.78 12.72 18.72
C ILE A 630 17.89 13.12 20.19
N PRO A 631 16.84 12.89 21.00
CA PRO A 631 16.78 13.40 22.36
C PRO A 631 18.01 13.03 23.19
N GLY A 632 18.79 14.03 23.59
CA GLY A 632 19.98 13.87 24.42
C GLY A 632 21.29 13.58 23.65
N ASP A 633 21.28 13.55 22.32
CA ASP A 633 22.47 13.34 21.49
C ASP A 633 22.61 14.44 20.42
N SER A 634 23.64 15.28 20.56
CA SER A 634 24.01 16.33 19.62
C SER A 634 25.40 16.09 19.01
N SER A 635 25.86 14.84 18.95
CA SER A 635 27.15 14.46 18.39
C SER A 635 27.18 14.56 16.86
N ASP A 636 28.38 14.63 16.27
CA ASP A 636 28.56 14.58 14.81
C ASP A 636 28.03 13.26 14.21
N ASN A 637 27.91 12.20 15.01
CA ASN A 637 27.25 10.97 14.58
C ASN A 637 25.73 11.13 14.51
N ALA A 638 25.11 11.84 15.45
CA ALA A 638 23.68 12.16 15.42
C ALA A 638 23.32 13.13 14.29
N TRP A 639 24.23 14.04 13.91
CA TRP A 639 24.03 15.02 12.84
C TRP A 639 23.56 14.40 11.51
N SER A 640 24.22 13.32 11.10
CA SER A 640 23.98 12.66 9.80
C SER A 640 23.08 11.43 9.87
N ASN A 641 22.66 11.01 11.06
CA ASN A 641 21.90 9.77 11.24
C ASN A 641 20.44 10.07 11.59
N CYS A 642 19.55 9.89 10.62
CA CYS A 642 18.16 9.47 10.88
C CYS A 642 18.08 7.95 10.66
N CYS A 643 17.13 7.20 11.20
CA CYS A 643 16.12 7.50 12.21
C CYS A 643 16.29 6.33 13.19
N VAL A 644 17.18 6.54 14.16
CA VAL A 644 17.76 5.47 14.98
C VAL A 644 17.02 5.35 16.32
N TYR A 645 16.22 6.36 16.67
CA TYR A 645 15.49 6.50 17.90
C TYR A 645 13.98 6.42 17.69
N VAL A 646 13.39 5.29 18.08
CA VAL A 646 11.93 5.16 18.27
C VAL A 646 11.69 5.06 19.77
N GLY A 647 11.31 6.17 20.38
CA GLY A 647 10.76 6.15 21.73
C GLY A 647 9.31 5.64 21.68
N PRO A 648 8.75 5.15 22.81
CA PRO A 648 7.31 4.93 22.91
C PRO A 648 6.56 6.23 22.60
N GLY A 649 5.87 6.27 21.45
CA GLY A 649 5.01 7.40 21.03
C GLY A 649 5.68 8.56 20.29
N TYR A 650 6.98 8.48 19.95
CA TYR A 650 7.65 9.54 19.17
C TYR A 650 8.70 8.95 18.22
N GLY A 651 8.50 9.15 16.92
CA GLY A 651 9.55 9.07 15.90
C GLY A 651 10.16 10.46 15.64
N GLU A 652 11.40 10.52 15.16
CA GLU A 652 12.09 11.79 14.93
C GLU A 652 11.39 12.67 13.87
N GLU A 653 10.52 12.10 13.05
CA GLU A 653 9.66 12.79 12.07
C GLU A 653 8.61 13.71 12.68
N LEU A 654 8.32 13.56 13.98
CA LEU A 654 7.34 14.39 14.72
C LEU A 654 8.00 15.43 15.62
N LEU A 655 9.32 15.38 15.76
CA LEU A 655 10.06 16.28 16.65
C LEU A 655 10.62 17.46 15.87
N SER A 656 10.48 18.66 16.41
CA SER A 656 11.17 19.84 15.88
C SER A 656 12.67 19.57 15.81
N MET A 657 13.30 19.89 14.68
CA MET A 657 14.74 19.78 14.46
C MET A 657 15.52 20.42 15.60
N GLN A 658 16.63 19.79 15.97
CA GLN A 658 17.51 20.29 17.02
C GLN A 658 18.78 20.92 16.43
N SER A 659 19.41 21.80 17.20
CA SER A 659 20.66 22.44 16.82
C SER A 659 21.87 21.55 17.06
N PHE A 660 22.83 21.59 16.14
CA PHE A 660 24.14 20.96 16.21
C PHE A 660 25.23 22.03 16.08
N PRO A 661 25.73 22.58 17.20
CA PRO A 661 26.59 23.76 17.17
C PRO A 661 27.88 23.59 16.35
N ASN A 662 28.44 22.37 16.29
CA ASN A 662 29.64 22.08 15.47
C ASN A 662 29.42 22.31 13.98
N HIS A 663 28.17 22.24 13.50
CA HIS A 663 27.77 22.41 12.11
C HIS A 663 27.18 23.78 11.81
N HIS A 664 27.16 24.69 12.79
CA HIS A 664 26.61 26.03 12.63
C HIS A 664 27.69 27.06 12.26
N SER A 665 27.33 27.97 11.37
CA SER A 665 28.20 29.03 10.89
C SER A 665 28.48 30.07 11.98
N THR A 666 29.75 30.40 12.15
CA THR A 666 30.22 31.43 13.10
C THR A 666 30.69 32.71 12.40
N VAL A 667 30.54 32.77 11.08
CA VAL A 667 30.84 33.98 10.31
C VAL A 667 29.81 35.07 10.57
N GLU A 668 30.15 36.30 10.19
CA GLU A 668 29.22 37.42 10.14
C GLU A 668 28.06 37.10 9.20
N LYS A 669 26.84 37.51 9.59
CA LYS A 669 25.61 37.26 8.84
C LYS A 669 24.87 38.57 8.65
N ASP A 670 24.79 39.03 7.41
CA ASP A 670 24.10 40.26 7.02
C ASP A 670 22.82 39.94 6.26
N PHE A 671 21.69 40.43 6.75
CA PHE A 671 20.40 40.27 6.08
C PHE A 671 19.40 41.33 6.53
N LEU A 672 18.63 41.88 5.59
CA LEU A 672 17.49 42.77 5.83
C LEU A 672 17.81 43.97 6.74
N GLY A 673 19.04 44.49 6.63
CA GLY A 673 19.55 45.60 7.44
C GLY A 673 19.97 45.23 8.87
N VAL A 674 20.01 43.94 9.20
CA VAL A 674 20.51 43.38 10.46
C VAL A 674 21.86 42.68 10.20
N THR A 675 22.80 42.87 11.12
CA THR A 675 24.10 42.20 11.13
C THR A 675 24.24 41.41 12.43
N ILE A 676 24.42 40.10 12.30
CA ILE A 676 24.90 39.24 13.39
C ILE A 676 26.42 39.15 13.26
N PRO A 677 27.19 39.69 14.21
CA PRO A 677 28.65 39.73 14.10
C PRO A 677 29.25 38.32 14.17
N ALA A 678 30.41 38.14 13.55
CA ALA A 678 31.17 36.89 13.68
C ALA A 678 31.46 36.58 15.15
N SER A 679 31.31 35.31 15.55
CA SER A 679 31.48 34.86 16.93
C SER A 679 32.55 33.77 17.04
N GLY A 680 33.16 33.66 18.23
CA GLY A 680 34.08 32.54 18.52
C GLY A 680 33.36 31.27 18.96
N SER A 681 32.03 31.29 19.09
CA SER A 681 31.23 30.18 19.58
C SER A 681 29.87 30.15 18.86
N PRO A 682 29.47 29.00 18.30
CA PRO A 682 28.19 28.88 17.59
C PRO A 682 27.00 29.09 18.54
N ASP A 683 26.01 29.89 18.12
CA ASP A 683 24.74 30.09 18.81
C ASP A 683 23.56 29.96 17.82
N PRO A 684 23.24 28.72 17.38
CA PRO A 684 22.22 28.51 16.35
C PRO A 684 20.85 29.06 16.77
N ALA A 685 20.47 28.89 18.03
CA ALA A 685 19.18 29.33 18.56
C ALA A 685 19.07 30.85 18.65
N GLY A 686 20.14 31.53 19.08
CA GLY A 686 20.20 33.00 19.09
C GLY A 686 20.09 33.59 17.70
N ASP A 687 20.83 33.04 16.75
CA ASP A 687 20.84 33.52 15.37
C ASP A 687 19.49 33.28 14.67
N LEU A 688 18.90 32.09 14.86
CA LEU A 688 17.56 31.77 14.37
C LEU A 688 16.52 32.75 14.92
N LYS A 689 16.58 33.05 16.23
CA LYS A 689 15.67 34.01 16.85
C LYS A 689 15.77 35.38 16.20
N ILE A 690 16.98 35.89 15.98
CA ILE A 690 17.20 37.20 15.34
C ILE A 690 16.63 37.20 13.91
N ALA A 691 16.90 36.15 13.13
CA ALA A 691 16.40 36.03 11.77
C ALA A 691 14.87 36.03 11.69
N LEU A 692 14.22 35.15 12.45
CA LEU A 692 12.76 35.03 12.43
C LEU A 692 12.06 36.27 13.03
N ASP A 693 12.64 36.90 14.06
CA ASP A 693 12.14 38.17 14.59
C ASP A 693 12.27 39.31 13.56
N THR A 694 13.34 39.31 12.77
CA THR A 694 13.56 40.30 11.70
C THR A 694 12.51 40.14 10.61
N LEU A 695 12.25 38.91 10.15
CA LEU A 695 11.20 38.61 9.17
C LEU A 695 9.81 38.96 9.70
N PHE A 696 9.51 38.61 10.95
CA PHE A 696 8.22 38.90 11.59
C PHE A 696 7.96 40.42 11.75
N ASN A 697 9.01 41.19 12.02
CA ASN A 697 8.92 42.64 12.16
C ASN A 697 9.07 43.39 10.82
N HIS A 698 9.34 42.67 9.73
CA HIS A 698 9.47 43.29 8.42
C HIS A 698 8.16 43.97 8.00
N PRO A 699 8.20 45.22 7.48
CA PRO A 699 6.99 45.98 7.17
C PRO A 699 6.14 45.36 6.06
N ASN A 700 6.71 44.46 5.25
CA ASN A 700 5.99 43.82 4.14
C ASN A 700 5.08 42.67 4.58
N LEU A 701 5.45 41.98 5.66
CA LEU A 701 4.79 40.75 6.09
C LEU A 701 3.27 40.91 6.28
N PRO A 702 2.74 41.97 6.94
CA PRO A 702 1.31 42.10 7.19
C PRO A 702 0.47 42.07 5.91
N ALA A 703 0.84 42.88 4.91
CA ALA A 703 0.11 42.94 3.65
C ALA A 703 0.29 41.67 2.82
N PHE A 704 1.51 41.11 2.81
CA PHE A 704 1.84 39.87 2.09
C PHE A 704 0.98 38.69 2.58
N PHE A 705 1.03 38.40 3.88
CA PHE A 705 0.27 37.29 4.46
C PHE A 705 -1.24 37.52 4.40
N SER A 706 -1.71 38.74 4.69
CA SER A 706 -3.15 39.06 4.65
C SER A 706 -3.74 38.82 3.27
N LYS A 707 -3.05 39.27 2.21
CA LYS A 707 -3.50 39.09 0.83
C LYS A 707 -3.66 37.60 0.48
N GLN A 708 -2.64 36.80 0.77
CA GLN A 708 -2.67 35.36 0.48
C GLN A 708 -3.78 34.64 1.24
N MET A 709 -3.96 34.92 2.53
CA MET A 709 -5.04 34.30 3.31
C MET A 709 -6.43 34.67 2.78
N ILE A 710 -6.63 35.93 2.33
CA ILE A 710 -7.89 36.32 1.69
C ILE A 710 -8.10 35.57 0.36
N GLU A 711 -7.04 35.40 -0.44
CA GLU A 711 -7.07 34.65 -1.71
C GLU A 711 -7.49 33.19 -1.50
N HIS A 712 -6.96 32.52 -0.48
CA HIS A 712 -7.31 31.13 -0.19
C HIS A 712 -8.68 30.96 0.46
N LEU A 713 -9.15 31.92 1.28
CA LEU A 713 -10.41 31.79 2.04
C LEU A 713 -11.63 32.42 1.36
N VAL A 714 -11.48 33.53 0.64
CA VAL A 714 -12.62 34.39 0.27
C VAL A 714 -12.68 34.73 -1.23
N THR A 715 -11.64 35.34 -1.80
CA THR A 715 -11.71 35.91 -3.17
C THR A 715 -10.33 36.00 -3.80
N SER A 716 -10.20 35.65 -5.08
CA SER A 716 -8.91 35.69 -5.80
C SER A 716 -8.39 37.12 -6.03
N ASN A 717 -9.25 38.13 -5.88
CA ASN A 717 -8.93 39.52 -6.20
C ASN A 717 -9.42 40.47 -5.10
N PRO A 718 -8.85 40.42 -3.88
CA PRO A 718 -9.23 41.33 -2.81
C PRO A 718 -8.91 42.79 -3.16
N SER A 719 -9.77 43.73 -2.76
CA SER A 719 -9.46 45.14 -2.97
C SER A 719 -8.25 45.57 -2.12
N PRO A 720 -7.50 46.61 -2.53
CA PRO A 720 -6.44 47.17 -1.70
C PRO A 720 -6.95 47.63 -0.31
N ALA A 721 -8.20 48.11 -0.24
CA ALA A 721 -8.80 48.53 1.02
C ALA A 721 -9.01 47.36 1.97
N TYR A 722 -9.42 46.20 1.45
CA TYR A 722 -9.55 44.96 2.22
C TYR A 722 -8.20 44.52 2.78
N VAL A 723 -7.19 44.38 1.91
CA VAL A 723 -5.84 43.99 2.33
C VAL A 723 -5.29 44.94 3.40
N ASN A 724 -5.48 46.25 3.23
CA ASN A 724 -5.06 47.23 4.23
C ASN A 724 -5.72 47.02 5.60
N ARG A 725 -7.05 46.81 5.65
CA ARG A 725 -7.76 46.59 6.93
C ARG A 725 -7.20 45.38 7.67
N ILE A 726 -6.97 44.27 6.97
CA ILE A 726 -6.44 43.05 7.57
C ILE A 726 -4.97 43.21 7.95
N ALA A 727 -4.17 43.91 7.13
CA ALA A 727 -2.79 44.23 7.46
C ALA A 727 -2.67 45.08 8.74
N GLN A 728 -3.62 45.99 9.00
CA GLN A 728 -3.67 46.73 10.27
C GLN A 728 -3.98 45.82 11.46
N VAL A 729 -4.91 44.87 11.32
CA VAL A 729 -5.21 43.86 12.36
C VAL A 729 -3.99 42.98 12.63
N PHE A 730 -3.28 42.55 11.59
CA PHE A 730 -2.03 41.80 11.76
C PHE A 730 -0.99 42.65 12.51
N LYS A 731 -0.90 43.95 12.25
CA LYS A 731 0.02 44.84 12.98
C LYS A 731 -0.34 44.98 14.45
N ASN A 732 -1.63 45.04 14.75
CA ASN A 732 -2.16 45.15 16.10
C ASN A 732 -3.62 44.69 16.11
N ASP A 733 -3.93 43.64 16.86
CA ASP A 733 -5.27 43.07 16.99
C ASP A 733 -6.27 43.93 17.80
N GLY A 734 -5.88 45.15 18.18
CA GLY A 734 -6.63 46.04 19.05
C GLY A 734 -6.24 45.93 20.53
N THR A 735 -5.44 44.93 20.90
CA THR A 735 -4.91 44.73 22.27
C THR A 735 -3.41 44.95 22.37
N GLY A 736 -2.75 45.32 21.27
CA GLY A 736 -1.31 45.52 21.17
C GLY A 736 -0.54 44.29 20.73
N VAL A 737 -1.22 43.20 20.35
CA VAL A 737 -0.56 41.97 19.90
C VAL A 737 -0.45 41.98 18.38
N ARG A 738 0.80 41.86 17.89
CA ARG A 738 1.12 41.70 16.47
C ARG A 738 1.00 40.22 16.08
N GLY A 739 0.45 39.94 14.91
CA GLY A 739 0.44 38.61 14.31
C GLY A 739 -0.51 37.61 14.99
N ASN A 740 -1.51 38.08 15.76
CA ASN A 740 -2.56 37.24 16.31
C ASN A 740 -3.43 36.68 15.15
N LEU A 741 -3.26 35.39 14.85
CA LEU A 741 -3.90 34.76 13.70
C LEU A 741 -5.40 34.60 13.92
N GLN A 742 -5.87 34.34 15.14
CA GLN A 742 -7.31 34.32 15.43
C GLN A 742 -7.98 35.64 15.03
N ALA A 743 -7.40 36.77 15.44
CA ALA A 743 -7.93 38.09 15.10
C ALA A 743 -7.88 38.38 13.59
N VAL A 744 -6.80 37.98 12.91
CA VAL A 744 -6.64 38.13 11.46
C VAL A 744 -7.70 37.31 10.72
N ILE A 745 -7.91 36.04 11.08
CA ILE A 745 -8.94 35.18 10.48
C ILE A 745 -10.34 35.74 10.70
N THR A 746 -10.66 36.19 11.92
CA THR A 746 -11.94 36.86 12.20
C THR A 746 -12.11 38.10 11.32
N ALA A 747 -11.08 38.95 11.21
CA ALA A 747 -11.16 40.15 10.41
C ALA A 747 -11.36 39.86 8.91
N ILE A 748 -10.71 38.82 8.37
CA ILE A 748 -10.92 38.35 6.99
C ILE A 748 -12.38 37.92 6.82
N LEU A 749 -12.84 36.95 7.60
CA LEU A 749 -14.18 36.39 7.41
C LEU A 749 -15.31 37.38 7.74
N MET A 750 -15.05 38.43 8.50
CA MET A 750 -16.05 39.43 8.88
C MET A 750 -15.96 40.73 8.08
N ASP A 751 -15.03 40.83 7.14
CA ASP A 751 -14.83 42.06 6.36
C ASP A 751 -16.08 42.41 5.54
N PRO A 752 -16.42 43.70 5.37
CA PRO A 752 -17.53 44.11 4.52
C PRO A 752 -17.47 43.55 3.09
N GLU A 753 -16.29 43.42 2.48
CA GLU A 753 -16.18 42.79 1.15
C GLU A 753 -16.51 41.29 1.21
N ALA A 754 -16.21 40.61 2.31
CA ALA A 754 -16.63 39.22 2.49
C ALA A 754 -18.13 39.10 2.79
N ARG A 755 -18.78 40.05 3.47
CA ARG A 755 -20.14 39.88 4.02
C ARG A 755 -21.24 40.71 3.34
N ASP A 756 -20.95 41.84 2.71
CA ASP A 756 -21.95 42.71 2.08
C ASP A 756 -22.42 42.15 0.72
N THR A 757 -23.39 41.26 0.75
CA THR A 757 -23.95 40.60 -0.44
C THR A 757 -24.55 41.57 -1.46
N ALA A 758 -24.97 42.78 -1.06
CA ALA A 758 -25.49 43.77 -2.00
C ALA A 758 -24.40 44.32 -2.94
N THR A 759 -23.13 44.23 -2.53
CA THR A 759 -21.99 44.74 -3.31
C THR A 759 -21.24 43.65 -4.08
N VAL A 760 -21.25 42.42 -3.56
CA VAL A 760 -20.43 41.33 -4.10
C VAL A 760 -21.20 40.30 -4.91
N VAL A 761 -22.45 39.99 -4.54
CA VAL A 761 -23.22 38.96 -5.26
C VAL A 761 -23.62 39.48 -6.64
N GLY A 762 -23.28 38.72 -7.69
CA GLY A 762 -23.53 39.10 -9.08
C GLY A 762 -22.51 40.10 -9.66
N THR A 763 -21.49 40.50 -8.90
CA THR A 763 -20.37 41.30 -9.42
C THR A 763 -19.39 40.36 -10.12
N ALA A 764 -19.33 40.44 -11.46
CA ALA A 764 -18.52 39.54 -12.30
C ALA A 764 -16.99 39.56 -12.03
N GLN A 765 -16.52 40.49 -11.20
CA GLN A 765 -15.11 40.68 -10.85
C GLN A 765 -14.77 40.20 -9.42
N TYR A 766 -15.77 39.74 -8.66
CA TYR A 766 -15.61 39.30 -7.27
C TYR A 766 -15.79 37.78 -7.15
N GLY A 767 -15.09 37.19 -6.20
CA GLY A 767 -15.14 35.75 -5.90
C GLY A 767 -13.87 35.02 -6.34
N LYS A 768 -13.94 33.70 -6.30
CA LYS A 768 -12.88 32.80 -6.78
C LYS A 768 -13.46 31.57 -7.46
N VAL A 769 -12.62 30.86 -8.21
CA VAL A 769 -13.01 29.53 -8.69
C VAL A 769 -12.83 28.57 -7.51
N ARG A 770 -13.86 27.78 -7.17
CA ARG A 770 -13.75 26.74 -6.13
C ARG A 770 -12.68 25.74 -6.56
N GLU A 771 -11.74 25.44 -5.68
CA GLU A 771 -10.75 24.38 -5.86
C GLU A 771 -11.46 23.03 -6.04
N PRO A 772 -11.03 22.16 -6.98
CA PRO A 772 -11.67 20.85 -7.18
C PRO A 772 -11.79 20.01 -5.91
N LEU A 773 -10.77 20.03 -5.04
CA LEU A 773 -10.81 19.36 -3.73
C LEU A 773 -11.94 19.89 -2.85
N LEU A 774 -12.09 21.22 -2.76
CA LEU A 774 -13.15 21.85 -1.97
C LEU A 774 -14.54 21.56 -2.53
N ARG A 775 -14.70 21.46 -3.86
CA ARG A 775 -15.99 21.08 -4.48
C ARG A 775 -16.43 19.67 -4.08
N TYR A 776 -15.50 18.72 -4.03
CA TYR A 776 -15.79 17.36 -3.57
C TYR A 776 -16.15 17.37 -2.08
N ALA A 777 -15.36 18.08 -1.26
CA ALA A 777 -15.61 18.20 0.16
C ALA A 777 -16.98 18.84 0.48
N GLU A 778 -17.37 19.85 -0.30
CA GLU A 778 -18.63 20.57 -0.13
C GLU A 778 -19.83 19.67 -0.43
N TRP A 779 -19.79 18.88 -1.50
CA TRP A 779 -20.78 17.82 -1.74
C TRP A 779 -20.82 16.82 -0.58
N ALA A 780 -19.67 16.31 -0.16
CA ALA A 780 -19.57 15.27 0.85
C ALA A 780 -20.13 15.76 2.20
N ARG A 781 -19.82 17.00 2.60
CA ARG A 781 -20.36 17.59 3.84
C ARG A 781 -21.83 17.95 3.74
N ALA A 782 -22.28 18.58 2.65
CA ALA A 782 -23.66 18.99 2.45
C ALA A 782 -24.66 17.82 2.55
N PHE A 783 -24.24 16.61 2.17
CA PHE A 783 -25.09 15.43 2.18
C PHE A 783 -24.62 14.35 3.17
N THR A 784 -23.88 14.72 4.22
CA THR A 784 -23.48 13.83 5.32
C THR A 784 -22.85 12.52 4.79
N ALA A 785 -21.85 12.64 3.91
CA ALA A 785 -21.17 11.50 3.33
C ALA A 785 -20.46 10.66 4.40
N GLN A 786 -20.51 9.34 4.21
CA GLN A 786 -20.00 8.32 5.11
C GLN A 786 -19.02 7.43 4.37
N SER A 787 -18.13 6.78 5.11
CA SER A 787 -17.24 5.75 4.58
C SER A 787 -17.77 4.33 4.90
N ARG A 788 -17.87 3.50 3.87
CA ARG A 788 -18.31 2.09 3.95
C ARG A 788 -17.30 1.25 4.72
N THR A 789 -16.01 1.41 4.42
CA THR A 789 -14.90 0.72 5.09
C THR A 789 -14.56 1.39 6.41
N GLY A 790 -14.75 2.70 6.53
CA GLY A 790 -14.34 3.56 7.64
C GLY A 790 -13.03 4.33 7.37
N SER A 791 -12.34 4.04 6.26
CA SER A 791 -11.06 4.66 5.89
C SER A 791 -11.22 6.01 5.19
N PHE A 792 -12.40 6.32 4.65
CA PHE A 792 -12.62 7.50 3.79
C PHE A 792 -11.76 7.48 2.53
N ASN A 793 -11.61 6.31 1.93
CA ASN A 793 -10.77 6.12 0.76
C ASN A 793 -11.44 6.64 -0.50
N ILE A 794 -10.84 7.67 -1.09
CA ILE A 794 -11.34 8.29 -2.32
C ILE A 794 -10.50 7.92 -3.55
N GLY A 795 -9.43 7.14 -3.36
CA GLY A 795 -8.42 6.82 -4.36
C GLY A 795 -7.59 8.01 -4.82
N SER A 796 -6.71 7.78 -5.80
CA SER A 796 -5.97 8.88 -6.43
C SER A 796 -6.91 9.77 -7.24
N ALA A 797 -6.80 11.08 -7.02
CA ALA A 797 -7.56 12.10 -7.74
C ALA A 797 -6.72 12.90 -8.75
N GLU A 798 -5.45 12.58 -8.96
CA GLU A 798 -4.53 13.36 -9.82
C GLU A 798 -4.79 13.17 -11.33
N ASP A 799 -5.50 12.10 -11.73
CA ASP A 799 -5.79 11.84 -13.14
C ASP A 799 -6.74 12.91 -13.70
N SER A 800 -6.31 13.60 -14.77
CA SER A 800 -7.08 14.70 -15.36
C SER A 800 -8.38 14.28 -16.09
N ILE A 801 -8.63 12.99 -16.34
CA ILE A 801 -9.79 12.46 -17.09
C ILE A 801 -10.71 11.62 -16.18
N TYR A 802 -10.16 11.03 -15.13
CA TYR A 802 -10.89 10.14 -14.21
C TYR A 802 -10.88 10.62 -12.75
N GLY A 803 -10.05 11.60 -12.40
CA GLY A 803 -10.01 12.29 -11.11
C GLY A 803 -10.29 13.79 -11.27
N TYR A 804 -10.04 14.55 -10.20
CA TYR A 804 -10.29 15.99 -10.17
C TYR A 804 -9.02 16.86 -10.15
N ASN A 805 -7.87 16.26 -10.46
CA ASN A 805 -6.59 16.90 -10.77
C ASN A 805 -5.97 17.69 -9.60
N GLU A 806 -6.26 17.28 -8.37
CA GLU A 806 -5.76 17.90 -7.13
C GLU A 806 -5.74 16.87 -6.00
N MET A 807 -4.67 16.82 -5.22
CA MET A 807 -4.58 16.02 -3.99
C MET A 807 -3.81 16.80 -2.92
N TRP A 808 -4.24 16.67 -1.68
CA TRP A 808 -3.60 17.34 -0.55
C TRP A 808 -2.15 16.85 -0.37
N LEU A 809 -1.22 17.78 -0.11
CA LEU A 809 0.24 17.57 -0.01
C LEU A 809 0.94 16.86 -1.18
N ARG A 810 0.30 16.77 -2.34
CA ARG A 810 0.92 16.19 -3.56
C ARG A 810 1.24 17.22 -4.63
N SER A 811 1.49 18.47 -4.23
CA SER A 811 1.70 19.55 -5.17
C SER A 811 2.93 19.30 -6.07
N PRO A 812 2.86 19.66 -7.37
CA PRO A 812 3.99 19.47 -8.27
C PRO A 812 5.12 20.50 -8.05
N THR A 813 4.86 21.58 -7.30
CA THR A 813 5.81 22.68 -7.10
C THR A 813 5.72 23.30 -5.70
N VAL A 814 6.70 24.14 -5.34
CA VAL A 814 6.71 24.98 -4.12
C VAL A 814 5.58 26.03 -4.08
N PHE A 815 4.91 26.29 -5.21
CA PHE A 815 3.74 27.17 -5.28
C PHE A 815 2.42 26.43 -5.04
N ASN A 816 2.47 25.22 -4.50
CA ASN A 816 1.34 24.30 -4.46
C ASN A 816 0.86 23.93 -5.90
N TRP A 817 -0.42 23.61 -6.06
CA TRP A 817 -1.04 23.20 -7.34
C TRP A 817 -1.17 24.33 -8.36
N PHE A 818 -1.23 25.59 -7.92
CA PHE A 818 -1.41 26.74 -8.78
C PHE A 818 -0.67 27.97 -8.25
N ALA A 819 -0.16 28.80 -9.15
CA ALA A 819 0.51 30.04 -8.79
C ALA A 819 -0.52 31.08 -8.31
N PRO A 820 -0.25 31.80 -7.20
CA PRO A 820 -1.22 32.73 -6.60
C PRO A 820 -1.58 33.91 -7.52
N ASN A 821 -0.76 34.21 -8.52
CA ASN A 821 -0.98 35.27 -9.50
C ASN A 821 -1.33 34.76 -10.91
N TYR A 822 -1.73 33.49 -11.05
CA TYR A 822 -2.08 32.95 -12.36
C TYR A 822 -3.32 33.67 -12.93
N THR A 823 -3.21 34.07 -14.20
CA THR A 823 -4.30 34.62 -14.98
C THR A 823 -4.50 33.76 -16.23
N PRO A 824 -5.71 33.26 -16.51
CA PRO A 824 -5.97 32.43 -17.68
C PRO A 824 -5.84 33.28 -18.95
N PRO A 825 -4.91 32.97 -19.87
CA PRO A 825 -4.58 33.84 -21.00
C PRO A 825 -5.73 33.91 -22.01
N ASN A 826 -5.86 35.07 -22.67
CA ASN A 826 -6.85 35.33 -23.72
C ASN A 826 -8.31 35.20 -23.26
N THR A 827 -8.58 35.53 -21.99
CA THR A 827 -9.92 35.52 -21.39
C THR A 827 -10.36 36.93 -20.98
N SER A 828 -11.65 37.10 -20.66
CA SER A 828 -12.17 38.32 -20.02
C SER A 828 -11.49 38.61 -18.68
N ILE A 829 -11.07 37.59 -17.94
CA ILE A 829 -10.33 37.69 -16.67
C ILE A 829 -8.98 38.38 -16.93
N SER A 830 -8.18 37.85 -17.86
CA SER A 830 -6.89 38.45 -18.22
C SER A 830 -7.02 39.86 -18.80
N SER A 831 -8.08 40.12 -19.57
CA SER A 831 -8.36 41.46 -20.15
C SER A 831 -8.74 42.48 -19.07
N ALA A 832 -9.33 42.03 -17.96
CA ALA A 832 -9.66 42.85 -16.81
C ALA A 832 -8.49 43.00 -15.82
N GLY A 833 -7.35 42.34 -16.07
CA GLY A 833 -6.21 42.34 -15.15
C GLY A 833 -6.45 41.58 -13.84
N LEU A 834 -7.38 40.62 -13.85
CA LEU A 834 -7.75 39.81 -12.69
C LEU A 834 -6.96 38.49 -12.66
N PHE A 835 -6.83 37.92 -11.47
CA PHE A 835 -6.29 36.59 -11.21
C PHE A 835 -7.42 35.58 -11.06
N ALA A 836 -7.15 34.34 -11.48
CA ALA A 836 -8.00 33.18 -11.19
C ALA A 836 -7.10 31.96 -11.00
N PRO A 837 -6.38 31.90 -9.87
CA PRO A 837 -5.31 30.92 -9.64
C PRO A 837 -5.72 29.48 -9.92
N GLU A 838 -6.89 29.08 -9.41
CA GLU A 838 -7.42 27.73 -9.52
C GLU A 838 -7.68 27.30 -10.99
N MET A 839 -7.87 28.24 -11.92
CA MET A 839 -7.99 27.92 -13.35
C MET A 839 -6.70 27.38 -13.97
N GLN A 840 -5.56 27.43 -13.27
CA GLN A 840 -4.34 26.75 -13.71
C GLN A 840 -4.52 25.22 -13.73
N ILE A 841 -5.32 24.67 -12.82
CA ILE A 841 -5.62 23.24 -12.74
C ILE A 841 -7.04 22.88 -13.21
N VAL A 842 -7.95 23.86 -13.32
CA VAL A 842 -9.29 23.70 -13.88
C VAL A 842 -9.30 24.04 -15.38
N ASN A 843 -9.19 23.02 -16.22
CA ASN A 843 -9.19 23.11 -17.68
C ASN A 843 -10.21 22.13 -18.27
N VAL A 844 -10.32 22.08 -19.61
CA VAL A 844 -11.33 21.27 -20.30
C VAL A 844 -11.26 19.79 -19.91
N SER A 845 -10.05 19.21 -19.79
CA SER A 845 -9.89 17.81 -19.41
C SER A 845 -10.29 17.59 -17.96
N SER A 846 -9.76 18.38 -17.03
CA SER A 846 -10.03 18.21 -15.59
C SER A 846 -11.47 18.52 -15.20
N VAL A 847 -12.19 19.35 -15.95
CA VAL A 847 -13.64 19.52 -15.78
C VAL A 847 -14.38 18.23 -16.16
N VAL A 848 -14.01 17.57 -17.25
CA VAL A 848 -14.59 16.26 -17.62
C VAL A 848 -14.24 15.22 -16.56
N GLY A 849 -12.99 15.20 -16.08
CA GLY A 849 -12.55 14.31 -15.00
C GLY A 849 -13.34 14.50 -13.71
N PHE A 850 -13.47 15.73 -13.25
CA PHE A 850 -14.27 16.06 -12.06
C PHE A 850 -15.72 15.55 -12.21
N ILE A 851 -16.36 15.80 -13.35
CA ILE A 851 -17.75 15.37 -13.58
C ILE A 851 -17.87 13.83 -13.59
N ASN A 852 -16.93 13.11 -14.24
CA ASN A 852 -16.89 11.65 -14.22
C ASN A 852 -16.71 11.10 -12.80
N TYR A 853 -15.78 11.70 -12.04
CA TYR A 853 -15.51 11.33 -10.67
C TYR A 853 -16.73 11.54 -9.77
N MET A 854 -17.37 12.72 -9.86
CA MET A 854 -18.58 13.04 -9.13
C MET A 854 -19.77 12.15 -9.50
N GLN A 855 -19.89 11.70 -10.76
CA GLN A 855 -20.92 10.72 -11.13
C GLN A 855 -20.77 9.42 -10.33
N GLY A 856 -19.53 8.93 -10.16
CA GLY A 856 -19.24 7.75 -9.34
C GLY A 856 -19.55 7.98 -7.86
N ALA A 857 -19.08 9.09 -7.30
CA ALA A 857 -19.32 9.46 -5.90
C ALA A 857 -20.82 9.61 -5.59
N ILE A 858 -21.56 10.33 -6.44
CA ILE A 858 -23.01 10.56 -6.29
C ILE A 858 -23.82 9.27 -6.48
N GLY A 859 -23.35 8.38 -7.36
CA GLY A 859 -23.99 7.10 -7.65
C GLY A 859 -23.80 6.01 -6.59
N SER A 860 -22.84 6.19 -5.67
CA SER A 860 -22.43 5.18 -4.69
C SER A 860 -23.37 5.10 -3.49
N ASN A 861 -23.38 3.96 -2.80
CA ASN A 861 -24.18 3.76 -1.58
C ASN A 861 -23.52 2.75 -0.63
N ALA A 862 -24.20 2.43 0.48
CA ALA A 862 -23.68 1.48 1.48
C ALA A 862 -23.42 0.06 0.95
N LEU A 863 -24.02 -0.33 -0.17
CA LEU A 863 -23.94 -1.67 -0.76
C LEU A 863 -22.95 -1.78 -1.92
N GLY A 864 -22.48 -0.67 -2.50
CA GLY A 864 -21.55 -0.70 -3.63
C GLY A 864 -21.20 0.67 -4.21
N GLY A 865 -20.09 0.72 -4.96
CA GLY A 865 -19.48 1.94 -5.47
C GLY A 865 -18.27 2.39 -4.66
N SER A 866 -17.89 3.67 -4.78
CA SER A 866 -16.86 4.35 -3.99
C SER A 866 -17.05 4.14 -2.49
N ASP A 867 -15.96 4.23 -1.72
CA ASP A 867 -16.02 4.05 -0.26
C ASP A 867 -16.78 5.20 0.41
N VAL A 868 -16.48 6.45 0.02
CA VAL A 868 -17.22 7.63 0.46
C VAL A 868 -18.52 7.77 -0.35
N PHE A 869 -19.66 7.73 0.35
CA PHE A 869 -21.00 7.80 -0.26
C PHE A 869 -21.97 8.59 0.64
N SER A 870 -23.07 9.08 0.07
CA SER A 870 -24.21 9.59 0.84
C SER A 870 -25.45 8.73 0.61
N SER A 871 -26.27 8.53 1.65
CA SER A 871 -27.58 7.88 1.51
C SER A 871 -28.68 8.83 1.04
N TYR A 872 -28.41 10.14 1.04
CA TYR A 872 -29.34 11.20 0.66
C TYR A 872 -30.71 11.12 1.33
N ALA A 873 -30.78 10.76 2.62
CA ALA A 873 -32.06 10.45 3.25
C ALA A 873 -33.00 11.67 3.28
N THR A 874 -32.46 12.86 3.57
CA THR A 874 -33.22 14.11 3.56
C THR A 874 -33.69 14.45 2.16
N GLU A 875 -32.81 14.38 1.16
CA GLU A 875 -33.13 14.69 -0.23
C GLU A 875 -34.17 13.71 -0.79
N MET A 876 -34.09 12.43 -0.40
CA MET A 876 -35.08 11.41 -0.75
C MET A 876 -36.48 11.75 -0.23
N SER A 877 -36.58 12.39 0.96
CA SER A 877 -37.87 12.86 1.50
C SER A 877 -38.46 14.04 0.71
N LEU A 878 -37.61 14.83 0.05
CA LEU A 878 -37.99 15.97 -0.79
C LEU A 878 -38.12 15.61 -2.28
N ALA A 879 -37.73 14.42 -2.71
CA ALA A 879 -37.71 14.04 -4.13
C ALA A 879 -39.10 14.02 -4.81
N ALA A 880 -40.17 13.96 -4.03
CA ALA A 880 -41.55 14.08 -4.49
C ALA A 880 -42.00 15.55 -4.66
N THR A 881 -41.27 16.52 -4.09
CA THR A 881 -41.44 17.97 -4.19
C THR A 881 -40.19 18.60 -4.82
N PRO A 882 -40.02 18.49 -6.15
CA PRO A 882 -38.74 18.77 -6.81
C PRO A 882 -38.23 20.21 -6.66
N ASP A 883 -39.13 21.16 -6.48
CA ASP A 883 -38.82 22.54 -6.12
C ASP A 883 -38.13 22.63 -4.76
N GLN A 884 -38.70 22.01 -3.72
CA GLN A 884 -38.11 22.00 -2.37
C GLN A 884 -36.78 21.24 -2.32
N LEU A 885 -36.67 20.14 -3.07
CA LEU A 885 -35.40 19.43 -3.24
C LEU A 885 -34.33 20.36 -3.83
N LEU A 886 -34.67 21.09 -4.90
CA LEU A 886 -33.72 21.96 -5.57
C LEU A 886 -33.37 23.20 -4.74
N ASP A 887 -34.32 23.76 -4.00
CA ASP A 887 -34.09 24.86 -3.06
C ASP A 887 -33.08 24.47 -1.97
N ARG A 888 -33.19 23.25 -1.44
CA ARG A 888 -32.22 22.71 -0.47
C ARG A 888 -30.82 22.56 -1.08
N ILE A 889 -30.72 21.95 -2.26
CA ILE A 889 -29.43 21.77 -2.94
C ILE A 889 -28.80 23.13 -3.27
N ASN A 890 -29.60 24.09 -3.72
CA ASN A 890 -29.17 25.46 -3.98
C ASN A 890 -28.64 26.13 -2.69
N LEU A 891 -29.32 25.96 -1.56
CA LEU A 891 -28.88 26.52 -0.28
C LEU A 891 -27.52 25.94 0.16
N LEU A 892 -27.36 24.62 0.11
CA LEU A 892 -26.19 23.94 0.68
C LEU A 892 -24.93 24.00 -0.20
N LEU A 893 -25.07 24.01 -1.53
CA LEU A 893 -23.94 23.99 -2.47
C LEU A 893 -23.66 25.34 -3.13
N MET A 894 -24.60 26.28 -3.09
CA MET A 894 -24.47 27.57 -3.78
C MET A 894 -25.02 28.74 -2.99
N ALA A 895 -25.20 28.56 -1.67
CA ALA A 895 -25.70 29.60 -0.77
C ALA A 895 -27.01 30.28 -1.22
N GLY A 896 -27.87 29.58 -1.95
CA GLY A 896 -29.12 30.11 -2.49
C GLY A 896 -28.95 30.94 -3.78
N GLN A 897 -27.76 30.99 -4.36
CA GLN A 897 -27.38 31.86 -5.47
C GLN A 897 -27.45 31.20 -6.86
N MET A 898 -28.05 30.00 -6.98
CA MET A 898 -28.28 29.34 -8.27
C MET A 898 -28.94 30.32 -9.26
N ASN A 899 -28.34 30.50 -10.43
CA ASN A 899 -28.95 31.33 -11.46
C ASN A 899 -30.34 30.77 -11.84
N THR A 900 -31.32 31.66 -12.02
CA THR A 900 -32.70 31.27 -12.37
C THR A 900 -32.78 30.40 -13.64
N THR A 901 -31.87 30.60 -14.60
CA THR A 901 -31.77 29.77 -15.82
C THR A 901 -31.36 28.35 -15.47
N LEU A 902 -30.29 28.18 -14.69
CA LEU A 902 -29.82 26.88 -14.22
C LEU A 902 -30.89 26.19 -13.36
N TYR A 903 -31.49 26.93 -12.42
CA TYR A 903 -32.57 26.44 -11.57
C TYR A 903 -33.71 25.85 -12.39
N ASN A 904 -34.22 26.61 -13.37
CA ASN A 904 -35.31 26.14 -14.23
C ASN A 904 -34.92 24.95 -15.11
N GLN A 905 -33.67 24.88 -15.57
CA GLN A 905 -33.17 23.74 -16.34
C GLN A 905 -33.11 22.47 -15.49
N ILE A 906 -32.52 22.53 -14.29
CA ILE A 906 -32.45 21.39 -13.38
C ILE A 906 -33.85 20.97 -12.96
N LEU A 907 -34.70 21.91 -12.56
CA LEU A 907 -36.08 21.65 -12.15
C LEU A 907 -36.89 20.96 -13.26
N ALA A 908 -36.74 21.40 -14.51
CA ALA A 908 -37.38 20.75 -15.65
C ALA A 908 -36.87 19.31 -15.86
N THR A 909 -35.55 19.09 -15.74
CA THR A 909 -34.95 17.77 -15.88
C THR A 909 -35.45 16.79 -14.82
N ILE A 910 -35.45 17.18 -13.53
CA ILE A 910 -35.89 16.26 -12.47
C ILE A 910 -37.40 16.02 -12.49
N ASN A 911 -38.20 17.00 -12.92
CA ASN A 911 -39.64 16.79 -13.16
C ASN A 911 -39.92 15.81 -14.31
N SER A 912 -39.01 15.72 -15.28
CA SER A 912 -39.16 14.79 -16.40
C SER A 912 -38.99 13.31 -16.01
N ILE A 913 -38.43 13.03 -14.82
CA ILE A 913 -38.27 11.67 -14.29
C ILE A 913 -39.61 11.27 -13.63
N PRO A 914 -40.38 10.32 -14.21
CA PRO A 914 -41.70 9.97 -13.69
C PRO A 914 -41.58 9.10 -12.42
N ILE A 915 -42.40 9.38 -11.41
CA ILE A 915 -42.57 8.49 -10.26
C ILE A 915 -43.70 7.49 -10.58
N PRO A 916 -43.43 6.18 -10.58
CA PRO A 916 -44.46 5.17 -10.83
C PRO A 916 -45.63 5.29 -9.83
N THR A 917 -46.88 5.25 -10.33
CA THR A 917 -48.09 5.25 -9.49
C THR A 917 -48.65 3.84 -9.35
N GLY A 918 -48.50 3.22 -8.16
CA GLY A 918 -49.01 1.89 -7.83
C GLY A 918 -48.08 0.73 -8.25
N GLY A 919 -47.79 -0.19 -7.32
CA GLY A 919 -46.83 -1.29 -7.52
C GLY A 919 -45.42 -1.02 -6.96
N ASP A 920 -44.54 -2.02 -7.10
CA ASP A 920 -43.18 -2.18 -6.51
C ASP A 920 -42.52 -0.92 -5.90
N GLN A 921 -42.44 -0.89 -4.57
CA GLN A 921 -41.81 0.19 -3.82
C GLN A 921 -40.33 0.42 -4.21
N ASN A 922 -39.63 -0.62 -4.69
CA ASN A 922 -38.25 -0.47 -5.15
C ASN A 922 -38.16 0.40 -6.40
N ALA A 923 -39.12 0.27 -7.32
CA ALA A 923 -39.17 1.10 -8.53
C ALA A 923 -39.49 2.57 -8.20
N VAL A 924 -40.36 2.80 -7.20
CA VAL A 924 -40.64 4.15 -6.68
C VAL A 924 -39.39 4.76 -6.05
N ASN A 925 -38.71 4.02 -5.16
CA ASN A 925 -37.49 4.49 -4.50
C ASN A 925 -36.37 4.77 -5.51
N ALA A 926 -36.21 3.93 -6.54
CA ALA A 926 -35.23 4.14 -7.60
C ALA A 926 -35.50 5.41 -8.42
N ALA A 927 -36.78 5.71 -8.73
CA ALA A 927 -37.16 6.93 -9.43
C ALA A 927 -36.93 8.19 -8.58
N LEU A 928 -37.24 8.14 -7.27
CA LEU A 928 -36.95 9.23 -6.33
C LEU A 928 -35.45 9.47 -6.21
N LEU A 929 -34.65 8.41 -6.06
CA LEU A 929 -33.19 8.50 -6.00
C LEU A 929 -32.61 9.09 -7.29
N SER A 930 -33.15 8.71 -8.45
CA SER A 930 -32.73 9.27 -9.73
C SER A 930 -32.98 10.79 -9.82
N ARG A 931 -34.07 11.30 -9.22
CA ARG A 931 -34.32 12.75 -9.13
C ARG A 931 -33.28 13.45 -8.26
N VAL A 932 -32.98 12.88 -7.09
CA VAL A 932 -31.96 13.41 -6.17
C VAL A 932 -30.59 13.45 -6.85
N GLN A 933 -30.14 12.32 -7.39
CA GLN A 933 -28.83 12.21 -8.04
C GLN A 933 -28.73 13.14 -9.25
N ALA A 934 -29.78 13.28 -10.05
CA ALA A 934 -29.80 14.21 -11.18
C ALA A 934 -29.75 15.68 -10.73
N ALA A 935 -30.48 16.07 -9.69
CA ALA A 935 -30.45 17.44 -9.16
C ALA A 935 -29.04 17.82 -8.67
N ILE A 936 -28.41 16.93 -7.89
CA ILE A 936 -27.07 17.14 -7.34
C ILE A 936 -26.04 17.14 -8.47
N TYR A 937 -26.05 16.13 -9.33
CA TYR A 937 -25.08 16.00 -10.43
C TYR A 937 -25.10 17.22 -11.38
N LEU A 938 -26.29 17.69 -11.77
CA LEU A 938 -26.40 18.85 -12.64
C LEU A 938 -25.97 20.15 -11.95
N THR A 939 -26.18 20.24 -10.64
CA THR A 939 -25.70 21.37 -9.84
C THR A 939 -24.16 21.37 -9.80
N VAL A 940 -23.53 20.25 -9.42
CA VAL A 940 -22.06 20.19 -9.30
C VAL A 940 -21.34 20.27 -10.64
N ALA A 941 -21.99 19.90 -11.73
CA ALA A 941 -21.46 20.03 -13.09
C ALA A 941 -21.55 21.47 -13.63
N SER A 942 -22.24 22.38 -12.93
CA SER A 942 -22.50 23.73 -13.43
C SER A 942 -21.32 24.68 -13.21
N PRO A 943 -21.12 25.67 -14.11
CA PRO A 943 -20.18 26.77 -13.86
C PRO A 943 -20.54 27.61 -12.63
N ASP A 944 -21.83 27.73 -12.30
CA ASP A 944 -22.31 28.45 -11.11
C ASP A 944 -21.75 27.82 -9.83
N PHE A 945 -21.75 26.48 -9.73
CA PHE A 945 -21.10 25.77 -8.62
C PHE A 945 -19.57 25.83 -8.68
N ALA A 946 -18.97 25.98 -9.85
CA ALA A 946 -17.53 26.18 -9.94
C ALA A 946 -17.07 27.55 -9.40
N ALA A 947 -17.97 28.54 -9.29
CA ALA A 947 -17.67 29.91 -8.87
C ALA A 947 -18.11 30.19 -7.42
N GLN A 948 -17.15 30.42 -6.52
CA GLN A 948 -17.39 30.84 -5.14
C GLN A 948 -17.52 32.35 -5.08
N GLN A 949 -18.59 32.87 -4.48
CA GLN A 949 -18.81 34.31 -4.30
C GLN A 949 -18.66 34.74 -2.87
#